data_AF-A0A660KU85-F1
#
_entry.id   AF-A0A660KU85-F1
#
_cell.length_a   1.000
_cell.length_b   1.000
_cell.length_c   1.000
_cell.angle_alpha   90.00
_cell.angle_beta   90.00
_cell.angle_gamma   90.00
#
_symmetry.space_group_name_H-M   'P 1'
#
loop_
_entity.id
_entity.type
_entity.pdbx_description
1 polymer ?
#
loop_
_entity_poly.entity_id
_entity_poly.type
_entity_poly.pdbx_seq_one_letter_code
_entity_poly.pdbx_strand_id
1 'polypeptide(L)'
;MASEYNPLLEDFVFPPFDVIEPRHVRPAILSLLKKLESDLVELEDTLEPTWPKLVEPLEKITDRLSVVWGIVNHLNAVKDSPELRSAIEEVQLEKVKFQLRLGQSKRIYSAFKAIQDSSNWENLSEARKRIVEAQIRDAVLNGISLEDDKRQRFNEIQQELEKLSQKFEENNLDATKKFEKLITDKKDIEGMPATALAMAAQMAISKGHEDATAENGPWVITLDGPSYRSVMQHAQNRSLREELYRAYITRASSGDLNNTPIINQILKLRLEMANLLGYNNYAEVSMEKKMATVEKALELIEELRSASWNYAIQDMEDIKIFAKGQNEREADKLDHWDFKFWSERLRESRFHINEEELRPFFSLLKVTDGLFSLAKMLFAIDIDPADGLAPVWNDDVKFYCVKDSCGSPMAYFYFDPYSRPSEKHGGAWVSEVVGRSRALSRDGTLPRLPIAHVVCNQTPPLAGKPSLMTFREVEVVFHEFGHALQHMLTKQDEGLVSGSKGIEWDAVELPSQFMENWCYQRDTLMSIAKHYETGECLPEEVCSKLLSARTFRAGSELLRQLRFASVDMELHTNYIPGGSETVYDIDQRVGRRTHAIPLLPEDRFLCSLSHIFSDQYAAGYYSYQWAEVLSFDAFSAFEEAGLDNDTAIKEKGLKFRDTVLAFGGGKSPLEVFIEFRGREPSPEAMLRYNAPNSHHLPLPWKSTGPHFATRKVTPNKLKNRFKTLTFTDSLRTSLDYEPEEGIDKGSRPGLRPTSQGRLPVVIRRSGRVSRYFWDGNCLQLVCVDGGASFFSPDFDGFRKLFTILGSAVRDFFIPKQVNGNYMYYVKWKFLHRVFSSALQVLATQAMFRAIGIGYSRSLPSAAALNWVLKDGLGRLSRCIYTAGLASAFDTNLKRVRFSTSVMFSLSIGMELLTPAFPEYFLLLASVANIAKQISLASYLATNTAVHRSFAIADNLGEVSAKAQIQTVCFDNLGLLLAALLNMLLKNNQRLYAGLPFIIYPIFSAVDLFGIYQGLKHVHLQTLTKDRLEIILNTWIESGYVPSPAEVSKEEGVDFLWSKGKELWPIRIGCINLKTQMSKLSMMAMQHTSGDDYYFVCMEIFHKGVKRTKQQGILLSIREGASTADVIMGLLQACYIRKALLVRRSWWEKNILGGNDSFNSVFNEWFQVMEDSKQCAQRDLSVLNEQLLGLGWATKNILLSTQEQARYSFVDD
;
A
#
# COMPACT_ATOMS: atom_id res chain seq x y z
N MET A 1 -68.02 4.33 1.22
CA MET A 1 -67.00 4.47 2.28
C MET A 1 -66.06 3.29 2.12
N ALA A 2 -64.94 3.50 1.41
CA ALA A 2 -63.97 2.45 1.08
C ALA A 2 -62.65 3.12 0.64
N SER A 3 -62.18 4.07 1.46
CA SER A 3 -61.22 5.10 1.04
C SER A 3 -60.46 5.67 2.25
N GLU A 4 -59.82 4.79 3.03
CA GLU A 4 -59.21 5.17 4.31
C GLU A 4 -57.97 4.36 4.70
N TYR A 5 -57.86 3.08 4.30
CA TYR A 5 -56.65 2.28 4.54
C TYR A 5 -55.60 2.47 3.43
N ASN A 6 -54.35 2.77 3.81
CA ASN A 6 -53.20 2.81 2.90
C ASN A 6 -51.92 2.41 3.66
N PRO A 7 -51.23 1.32 3.29
CA PRO A 7 -50.12 0.75 4.07
C PRO A 7 -48.90 1.67 4.23
N LEU A 8 -48.73 2.68 3.36
CA LEU A 8 -47.64 3.67 3.46
C LEU A 8 -47.89 4.75 4.56
N LEU A 9 -49.13 4.90 5.02
CA LEU A 9 -49.53 5.88 6.04
C LEU A 9 -49.58 5.31 7.46
N GLU A 10 -49.53 3.98 7.62
CA GLU A 10 -49.57 3.27 8.91
C GLU A 10 -48.23 3.32 9.68
N ASP A 11 -48.23 2.94 10.97
CA ASP A 11 -47.04 2.90 11.83
C ASP A 11 -46.43 1.49 11.96
N PHE A 12 -45.52 1.15 11.04
CA PHE A 12 -44.89 -0.17 10.95
C PHE A 12 -43.52 -0.27 11.66
N VAL A 13 -43.10 -1.51 11.99
CA VAL A 13 -41.73 -1.83 12.46
C VAL A 13 -40.85 -2.17 11.26
N PHE A 14 -41.37 -3.06 10.41
CA PHE A 14 -40.81 -3.48 9.12
C PHE A 14 -41.79 -3.01 8.03
N PRO A 15 -41.33 -2.42 6.91
CA PRO A 15 -42.26 -1.94 5.89
C PRO A 15 -43.16 -3.06 5.32
N PRO A 16 -44.43 -2.75 5.02
CA PRO A 16 -45.39 -3.72 4.48
C PRO A 16 -45.20 -3.95 2.96
N PHE A 17 -44.00 -4.41 2.57
CA PHE A 17 -43.58 -4.62 1.18
C PHE A 17 -44.43 -5.62 0.38
N ASP A 18 -45.20 -6.46 1.06
CA ASP A 18 -46.09 -7.49 0.52
C ASP A 18 -47.44 -6.94 0.03
N VAL A 19 -47.94 -5.85 0.63
CA VAL A 19 -49.25 -5.24 0.34
C VAL A 19 -49.17 -3.84 -0.28
N ILE A 20 -47.97 -3.33 -0.56
CA ILE A 20 -47.78 -2.07 -1.29
C ILE A 20 -47.93 -2.32 -2.80
N GLU A 21 -48.75 -1.50 -3.44
CA GLU A 21 -49.03 -1.51 -4.88
C GLU A 21 -48.87 -0.08 -5.44
N PRO A 22 -48.63 0.09 -6.76
CA PRO A 22 -48.52 1.43 -7.38
C PRO A 22 -49.68 2.36 -7.06
N ARG A 23 -50.92 1.83 -7.01
CA ARG A 23 -52.14 2.59 -6.64
C ARG A 23 -52.11 3.20 -5.23
N HIS A 24 -51.25 2.72 -4.33
CA HIS A 24 -51.11 3.24 -2.97
C HIS A 24 -50.17 4.45 -2.91
N VAL A 25 -49.21 4.58 -3.84
CA VAL A 25 -48.14 5.60 -3.83
C VAL A 25 -48.70 7.02 -3.88
N ARG A 26 -49.38 7.40 -4.97
CA ARG A 26 -49.91 8.76 -5.16
C ARG A 26 -50.78 9.27 -3.98
N PRO A 27 -51.82 8.55 -3.53
CA PRO A 27 -52.63 9.02 -2.40
C PRO A 27 -51.87 9.04 -1.07
N ALA A 28 -50.91 8.14 -0.85
CA ALA A 28 -50.06 8.17 0.35
C ALA A 28 -49.16 9.39 0.36
N ILE A 29 -48.35 9.59 -0.70
CA ILE A 29 -47.36 10.67 -0.74
C ILE A 29 -48.03 12.05 -0.66
N LEU A 30 -49.13 12.28 -1.39
CA LEU A 30 -49.84 13.57 -1.30
C LEU A 30 -50.47 13.81 0.08
N SER A 31 -50.97 12.77 0.75
CA SER A 31 -51.50 12.88 2.12
C SER A 31 -50.38 13.09 3.16
N LEU A 32 -49.27 12.39 3.00
CA LEU A 32 -48.08 12.51 3.85
C LEU A 32 -47.48 13.91 3.74
N LEU A 33 -47.21 14.41 2.54
CA LEU A 33 -46.64 15.74 2.32
C LEU A 33 -47.53 16.83 2.90
N LYS A 34 -48.86 16.71 2.77
CA LYS A 34 -49.82 17.62 3.41
C LYS A 34 -49.72 17.59 4.95
N LYS A 35 -49.49 16.43 5.55
CA LYS A 35 -49.24 16.33 7.00
C LYS A 35 -47.90 16.97 7.37
N LEU A 36 -46.82 16.62 6.67
CA LEU A 36 -45.47 17.11 6.97
C LEU A 36 -45.31 18.63 6.78
N GLU A 37 -46.06 19.26 5.88
CA GLU A 37 -46.17 20.73 5.80
C GLU A 37 -46.84 21.32 7.07
N SER A 38 -47.85 20.66 7.63
CA SER A 38 -48.49 21.08 8.88
C SER A 38 -47.53 20.89 10.07
N ASP A 39 -46.87 19.74 10.15
CA ASP A 39 -45.88 19.43 11.19
C ASP A 39 -44.68 20.41 11.12
N LEU A 40 -44.28 20.83 9.91
CA LEU A 40 -43.24 21.84 9.67
C LEU A 40 -43.68 23.25 10.09
N VAL A 41 -44.93 23.65 9.84
CA VAL A 41 -45.45 24.95 10.31
C VAL A 41 -45.55 24.97 11.84
N GLU A 42 -46.00 23.90 12.48
CA GLU A 42 -46.01 23.80 13.96
C GLU A 42 -44.59 23.86 14.55
N LEU A 43 -43.63 23.18 13.91
CA LEU A 43 -42.21 23.30 14.26
C LEU A 43 -41.73 24.74 14.11
N GLU A 44 -41.99 25.41 12.99
CA GLU A 44 -41.54 26.78 12.74
C GLU A 44 -42.14 27.80 13.72
N ASP A 45 -43.40 27.65 14.12
CA ASP A 45 -44.10 28.54 15.06
C ASP A 45 -43.83 28.22 16.54
N THR A 46 -43.39 27.01 16.89
CA THR A 46 -43.06 26.62 18.28
C THR A 46 -41.56 26.44 18.55
N LEU A 47 -40.72 26.88 17.61
CA LEU A 47 -39.29 26.64 17.58
C LEU A 47 -38.49 27.40 18.65
N GLU A 48 -37.55 26.69 19.27
CA GLU A 48 -36.52 27.23 20.15
C GLU A 48 -35.19 26.59 19.76
N PRO A 49 -34.02 27.26 19.97
CA PRO A 49 -32.70 26.69 19.69
C PRO A 49 -32.28 25.64 20.73
N THR A 50 -33.09 24.58 20.88
CA THR A 50 -32.86 23.46 21.81
C THR A 50 -33.20 22.12 21.15
N TRP A 51 -32.61 21.01 21.60
CA TRP A 51 -32.77 19.70 20.98
C TRP A 51 -34.25 19.25 20.84
N PRO A 52 -35.10 19.34 21.89
CA PRO A 52 -36.49 18.90 21.82
C PRO A 52 -37.42 19.84 21.04
N LYS A 53 -36.97 21.06 20.70
CA LYS A 53 -37.75 22.10 20.01
C LYS A 53 -37.25 22.46 18.61
N LEU A 54 -36.15 21.85 18.19
CA LEU A 54 -35.59 22.00 16.84
C LEU A 54 -35.28 20.63 16.23
N VAL A 55 -34.39 19.86 16.85
CA VAL A 55 -33.76 18.70 16.21
C VAL A 55 -34.66 17.46 16.27
N GLU A 56 -35.21 17.13 17.42
CA GLU A 56 -36.11 15.98 17.58
C GLU A 56 -37.41 16.06 16.75
N PRO A 57 -38.12 17.22 16.65
CA PRO A 57 -39.24 17.36 15.72
C PRO A 57 -38.81 17.38 14.25
N LEU A 58 -37.66 18.00 13.90
CA LEU A 58 -37.14 17.96 12.54
C LEU A 58 -36.78 16.54 12.11
N GLU A 59 -36.13 15.76 12.97
CA GLU A 59 -35.77 14.35 12.71
C GLU A 59 -37.03 13.51 12.43
N LYS A 60 -38.14 13.75 13.15
CA LYS A 60 -39.44 13.10 12.91
C LYS A 60 -40.03 13.44 11.54
N ILE A 61 -39.94 14.71 11.11
CA ILE A 61 -40.41 15.15 9.79
C ILE A 61 -39.55 14.55 8.68
N THR A 62 -38.22 14.61 8.82
CA THR A 62 -37.29 14.09 7.80
C THR A 62 -37.33 12.58 7.68
N ASP A 63 -37.36 11.86 8.81
CA ASP A 63 -37.38 10.39 8.80
C ASP A 63 -38.69 9.86 8.21
N ARG A 64 -39.85 10.43 8.57
CA ARG A 64 -41.12 9.94 8.02
C ARG A 64 -41.20 10.10 6.50
N LEU A 65 -40.62 11.16 5.94
CA LEU A 65 -40.46 11.29 4.49
C LEU A 65 -39.45 10.28 3.95
N SER A 66 -38.26 10.19 4.55
CA SER A 66 -37.15 9.34 4.10
C SER A 66 -37.54 7.86 4.04
N VAL A 67 -38.22 7.36 5.07
CA VAL A 67 -38.67 5.96 5.15
C VAL A 67 -39.78 5.68 4.15
N VAL A 68 -40.83 6.50 4.09
CA VAL A 68 -41.96 6.24 3.18
C VAL A 68 -41.57 6.42 1.70
N TRP A 69 -40.72 7.40 1.38
CA TRP A 69 -40.17 7.54 0.02
C TRP A 69 -39.13 6.46 -0.30
N GLY A 70 -38.30 6.08 0.67
CA GLY A 70 -37.31 5.00 0.55
C GLY A 70 -37.96 3.67 0.19
N ILE A 71 -39.11 3.34 0.77
CA ILE A 71 -39.91 2.14 0.42
C ILE A 71 -40.36 2.17 -1.05
N VAL A 72 -40.84 3.33 -1.54
CA VAL A 72 -41.29 3.49 -2.92
C VAL A 72 -40.12 3.41 -3.91
N ASN A 73 -39.01 4.11 -3.62
CA ASN A 73 -37.79 4.04 -4.43
C ASN A 73 -37.16 2.64 -4.41
N HIS A 74 -37.18 1.94 -3.28
CA HIS A 74 -36.68 0.58 -3.18
C HIS A 74 -37.49 -0.37 -4.07
N LEU A 75 -38.83 -0.33 -3.98
CA LEU A 75 -39.70 -1.11 -4.87
C LEU A 75 -39.48 -0.77 -6.35
N ASN A 76 -39.24 0.50 -6.69
CA ASN A 76 -38.88 0.87 -8.06
C ASN A 76 -37.55 0.25 -8.52
N ALA A 77 -36.57 0.15 -7.61
CA ALA A 77 -35.24 -0.42 -7.91
C ALA A 77 -35.22 -1.96 -8.03
N VAL A 78 -36.14 -2.67 -7.38
CA VAL A 78 -36.13 -4.16 -7.30
C VAL A 78 -37.37 -4.86 -7.87
N LYS A 79 -38.41 -4.09 -8.21
CA LYS A 79 -39.74 -4.53 -8.68
C LYS A 79 -40.40 -3.47 -9.59
N ASP A 80 -39.60 -2.92 -10.50
CA ASP A 80 -39.95 -1.94 -11.54
C ASP A 80 -41.20 -2.35 -12.33
N SER A 81 -42.12 -1.39 -12.54
CA SER A 81 -43.31 -1.54 -13.37
C SER A 81 -43.75 -0.19 -13.96
N PRO A 82 -44.34 -0.15 -15.17
CA PRO A 82 -44.84 1.09 -15.78
C PRO A 82 -45.80 1.87 -14.88
N GLU A 83 -46.66 1.16 -14.15
CA GLU A 83 -47.62 1.71 -13.20
C GLU A 83 -46.92 2.37 -12.00
N LEU A 84 -45.80 1.80 -11.53
CA LEU A 84 -45.00 2.36 -10.43
C LEU A 84 -44.24 3.61 -10.88
N ARG A 85 -43.61 3.57 -12.06
CA ARG A 85 -42.94 4.75 -12.65
C ARG A 85 -43.91 5.92 -12.80
N SER A 86 -45.08 5.69 -13.40
CA SER A 86 -46.14 6.72 -13.53
C SER A 86 -46.58 7.26 -12.17
N ALA A 87 -46.77 6.40 -11.17
CA ALA A 87 -47.19 6.82 -9.84
C ALA A 87 -46.10 7.61 -9.07
N ILE A 88 -44.82 7.44 -9.42
CA ILE A 88 -43.69 8.22 -8.91
C ILE A 88 -43.59 9.57 -9.64
N GLU A 89 -43.64 9.58 -10.98
CA GLU A 89 -43.64 10.80 -11.79
C GLU A 89 -44.77 11.77 -11.37
N GLU A 90 -45.95 11.24 -11.03
CA GLU A 90 -47.13 12.00 -10.59
C GLU A 90 -47.03 12.67 -9.21
N VAL A 91 -45.97 12.42 -8.42
CA VAL A 91 -45.78 13.04 -7.08
C VAL A 91 -44.35 13.52 -6.78
N GLN A 92 -43.38 13.24 -7.66
CA GLN A 92 -41.98 13.60 -7.43
C GLN A 92 -41.76 15.12 -7.34
N LEU A 93 -42.53 15.92 -8.10
CA LEU A 93 -42.45 17.38 -8.05
C LEU A 93 -42.91 17.92 -6.69
N GLU A 94 -44.02 17.41 -6.15
CA GLU A 94 -44.51 17.75 -4.81
C GLU A 94 -43.52 17.33 -3.72
N LYS A 95 -42.91 16.14 -3.84
CA LYS A 95 -41.87 15.64 -2.94
C LYS A 95 -40.63 16.55 -2.94
N VAL A 96 -40.10 16.90 -4.11
CA VAL A 96 -38.92 17.78 -4.23
C VAL A 96 -39.25 19.19 -3.74
N LYS A 97 -40.44 19.72 -4.08
CA LYS A 97 -40.91 21.02 -3.58
C LYS A 97 -40.97 21.07 -2.05
N PHE A 98 -41.45 20.01 -1.39
CA PHE A 98 -41.43 19.93 0.06
C PHE A 98 -40.02 19.84 0.65
N GLN A 99 -39.12 19.04 0.06
CA GLN A 99 -37.73 18.98 0.49
C GLN A 99 -37.02 20.35 0.40
N LEU A 100 -37.26 21.10 -0.68
CA LEU A 100 -36.77 22.47 -0.84
C LEU A 100 -37.39 23.41 0.20
N ARG A 101 -38.71 23.35 0.41
CA ARG A 101 -39.44 24.11 1.45
C ARG A 101 -38.91 23.86 2.87
N LEU A 102 -38.48 22.64 3.17
CA LEU A 102 -37.88 22.24 4.44
C LEU A 102 -36.43 22.76 4.56
N GLY A 103 -35.58 22.49 3.56
CA GLY A 103 -34.18 22.95 3.52
C GLY A 103 -34.02 24.47 3.45
N GLN A 104 -35.01 25.18 2.91
CA GLN A 104 -35.06 26.64 2.80
C GLN A 104 -35.82 27.31 3.97
N SER A 105 -36.05 26.61 5.08
CA SER A 105 -36.63 27.20 6.30
C SER A 105 -35.68 28.20 6.98
N LYS A 106 -35.94 29.50 6.78
CA LYS A 106 -35.16 30.61 7.38
C LYS A 106 -35.24 30.61 8.91
N ARG A 107 -36.31 30.07 9.51
CA ARG A 107 -36.42 29.92 10.98
C ARG A 107 -35.52 28.79 11.49
N ILE A 108 -35.61 27.59 10.91
CA ILE A 108 -34.82 26.42 11.31
C ILE A 108 -33.32 26.70 11.14
N TYR A 109 -32.91 27.25 10.00
CA TYR A 109 -31.53 27.68 9.74
C TYR A 109 -31.02 28.71 10.77
N SER A 110 -31.84 29.70 11.13
CA SER A 110 -31.47 30.70 12.14
C SER A 110 -31.37 30.10 13.54
N ALA A 111 -32.21 29.13 13.90
CA ALA A 111 -32.14 28.43 15.18
C ALA A 111 -30.90 27.51 15.27
N PHE A 112 -30.51 26.84 14.19
CA PHE A 112 -29.23 26.09 14.16
C PHE A 112 -28.02 27.02 14.35
N LYS A 113 -27.99 28.18 13.68
CA LYS A 113 -26.94 29.19 13.93
C LYS A 113 -26.97 29.70 15.37
N ALA A 114 -28.13 29.95 15.94
CA ALA A 114 -28.26 30.33 17.35
C ALA A 114 -27.76 29.25 18.34
N ILE A 115 -27.72 27.97 17.95
CA ILE A 115 -27.04 26.91 18.72
C ILE A 115 -25.52 27.00 18.55
N GLN A 116 -25.02 27.23 17.32
CA GLN A 116 -23.60 27.38 17.01
C GLN A 116 -22.97 28.61 17.68
N ASP A 117 -23.67 29.75 17.64
CA ASP A 117 -23.29 31.02 18.26
C ASP A 117 -23.48 31.02 19.80
N SER A 118 -24.00 29.93 20.39
CA SER A 118 -24.32 29.86 21.82
C SER A 118 -23.08 29.68 22.71
N SER A 119 -23.10 30.26 23.90
CA SER A 119 -22.08 30.05 24.93
C SER A 119 -22.00 28.60 25.47
N ASN A 120 -22.92 27.73 25.05
CA ASN A 120 -22.93 26.31 25.38
C ASN A 120 -22.41 25.40 24.24
N TRP A 121 -22.00 25.98 23.10
CA TRP A 121 -21.46 25.24 21.95
C TRP A 121 -20.37 24.23 22.36
N GLU A 122 -19.41 24.66 23.18
CA GLU A 122 -18.29 23.81 23.61
C GLU A 122 -18.68 22.66 24.56
N ASN A 123 -19.88 22.69 25.14
CA ASN A 123 -20.41 21.60 25.96
C ASN A 123 -21.30 20.63 25.17
N LEU A 124 -21.57 20.89 23.88
CA LEU A 124 -22.26 19.93 23.01
C LEU A 124 -21.32 18.76 22.67
N SER A 125 -21.88 17.55 22.64
CA SER A 125 -21.16 16.39 22.16
C SER A 125 -20.81 16.53 20.68
N GLU A 126 -19.72 15.89 20.26
CA GLU A 126 -19.16 15.94 18.90
C GLU A 126 -20.22 15.66 17.82
N ALA A 127 -21.01 14.59 18.00
CA ALA A 127 -22.12 14.25 17.09
C ALA A 127 -23.19 15.34 16.99
N ARG A 128 -23.43 16.12 18.05
CA ARG A 128 -24.37 17.24 18.03
C ARG A 128 -23.78 18.49 17.36
N LYS A 129 -22.48 18.75 17.53
CA LYS A 129 -21.77 19.78 16.76
C LYS A 129 -21.83 19.47 15.26
N ARG A 130 -21.49 18.22 14.88
CA ARG A 130 -21.58 17.71 13.50
C ARG A 130 -22.98 17.85 12.90
N ILE A 131 -24.05 17.56 13.65
CA ILE A 131 -25.43 17.81 13.19
C ILE A 131 -25.67 19.30 12.91
N VAL A 132 -25.30 20.19 13.84
CA VAL A 132 -25.52 21.64 13.67
C VAL A 132 -24.74 22.19 12.46
N GLU A 133 -23.48 21.81 12.32
CA GLU A 133 -22.62 22.17 11.18
C GLU A 133 -23.18 21.65 9.85
N ALA A 134 -23.56 20.37 9.79
CA ALA A 134 -24.15 19.76 8.61
C ALA A 134 -25.47 20.45 8.22
N GLN A 135 -26.36 20.72 9.18
CA GLN A 135 -27.64 21.39 8.90
C GLN A 135 -27.45 22.85 8.43
N ILE A 136 -26.43 23.56 8.92
CA ILE A 136 -26.10 24.93 8.48
C ILE A 136 -25.54 24.90 7.06
N ARG A 137 -24.55 24.04 6.77
CA ARG A 137 -23.97 23.88 5.42
C ARG A 137 -25.02 23.42 4.42
N ASP A 138 -25.79 22.39 4.76
CA ASP A 138 -26.77 21.80 3.85
C ASP A 138 -27.93 22.77 3.55
N ALA A 139 -28.28 23.68 4.46
CA ALA A 139 -29.20 24.79 4.15
C ALA A 139 -28.59 25.80 3.15
N VAL A 140 -27.29 26.11 3.27
CA VAL A 140 -26.55 26.95 2.30
C VAL A 140 -26.51 26.29 0.92
N LEU A 141 -26.18 24.99 0.85
CA LEU A 141 -26.19 24.22 -0.39
C LEU A 141 -27.60 24.03 -0.98
N ASN A 142 -28.65 24.10 -0.17
CA ASN A 142 -30.05 24.19 -0.62
C ASN A 142 -30.51 25.62 -0.95
N GLY A 143 -29.61 26.60 -1.02
CA GLY A 143 -29.92 27.96 -1.47
C GLY A 143 -30.66 28.84 -0.45
N ILE A 144 -30.57 28.58 0.86
CA ILE A 144 -31.20 29.41 1.91
C ILE A 144 -30.83 30.91 1.80
N SER A 145 -29.59 31.17 1.38
CA SER A 145 -28.99 32.50 1.26
C SER A 145 -29.37 33.25 -0.03
N LEU A 146 -30.09 32.60 -0.95
CA LEU A 146 -30.44 33.18 -2.24
C LEU A 146 -31.64 34.14 -2.13
N GLU A 147 -31.54 35.25 -2.88
CA GLU A 147 -32.65 36.16 -3.17
C GLU A 147 -33.80 35.41 -3.86
N ASP A 148 -35.03 35.93 -3.74
CA ASP A 148 -36.24 35.14 -4.04
C ASP A 148 -36.35 34.71 -5.52
N ASP A 149 -35.79 35.49 -6.45
CA ASP A 149 -35.68 35.17 -7.89
C ASP A 149 -34.67 34.04 -8.16
N LYS A 150 -33.46 34.17 -7.61
CA LYS A 150 -32.38 33.17 -7.71
C LYS A 150 -32.79 31.86 -7.02
N ARG A 151 -33.53 31.95 -5.91
CA ARG A 151 -34.05 30.79 -5.19
C ARG A 151 -35.19 30.11 -5.95
N GLN A 152 -36.05 30.85 -6.67
CA GLN A 152 -36.98 30.23 -7.61
C GLN A 152 -36.23 29.46 -8.69
N ARG A 153 -35.22 30.08 -9.34
CA ARG A 153 -34.46 29.42 -10.40
C ARG A 153 -33.70 28.19 -9.90
N PHE A 154 -33.11 28.25 -8.72
CA PHE A 154 -32.52 27.10 -8.03
C PHE A 154 -33.54 25.97 -7.80
N ASN A 155 -34.76 26.31 -7.39
CA ASN A 155 -35.82 25.33 -7.14
C ASN A 155 -36.35 24.68 -8.44
N GLU A 156 -36.36 25.40 -9.56
CA GLU A 156 -36.65 24.84 -10.89
C GLU A 156 -35.54 23.86 -11.31
N ILE A 157 -34.26 24.26 -11.16
CA ILE A 157 -33.09 23.43 -11.50
C ILE A 157 -33.11 22.10 -10.73
N GLN A 158 -33.39 22.13 -9.42
CA GLN A 158 -33.42 20.92 -8.58
C GLN A 158 -34.56 19.96 -8.97
N GLN A 159 -35.73 20.49 -9.37
CA GLN A 159 -36.84 19.67 -9.89
C GLN A 159 -36.52 19.05 -11.25
N GLU A 160 -35.86 19.80 -12.14
CA GLU A 160 -35.46 19.29 -13.45
C GLU A 160 -34.34 18.24 -13.34
N LEU A 161 -33.38 18.44 -12.43
CA LEU A 161 -32.31 17.47 -12.14
C LEU A 161 -32.86 16.14 -11.63
N GLU A 162 -33.74 16.12 -10.61
CA GLU A 162 -34.33 14.88 -10.09
C GLU A 162 -35.04 14.08 -11.21
N LYS A 163 -35.82 14.77 -12.05
CA LYS A 163 -36.52 14.16 -13.19
C LYS A 163 -35.55 13.60 -14.23
N LEU A 164 -34.46 14.31 -14.52
CA LEU A 164 -33.44 13.86 -15.48
C LEU A 164 -32.64 12.66 -14.92
N SER A 165 -32.34 12.65 -13.62
CA SER A 165 -31.71 11.51 -12.91
C SER A 165 -32.57 10.25 -13.01
N GLN A 166 -33.87 10.34 -12.70
CA GLN A 166 -34.80 9.22 -12.87
C GLN A 166 -34.81 8.75 -14.34
N LYS A 167 -34.96 9.69 -15.28
CA LYS A 167 -35.13 9.30 -16.69
C LYS A 167 -33.87 8.72 -17.32
N PHE A 168 -32.69 9.13 -16.85
CA PHE A 168 -31.42 8.51 -17.22
C PHE A 168 -31.41 7.01 -16.91
N GLU A 169 -31.77 6.65 -15.68
CA GLU A 169 -31.68 5.26 -15.22
C GLU A 169 -32.80 4.37 -15.79
N GLU A 170 -34.02 4.90 -15.95
CA GLU A 170 -35.06 4.21 -16.72
C GLU A 170 -34.58 3.83 -18.14
N ASN A 171 -33.97 4.78 -18.84
CA ASN A 171 -33.47 4.56 -20.20
C ASN A 171 -32.32 3.54 -20.22
N ASN A 172 -31.46 3.52 -19.21
CA ASN A 172 -30.36 2.55 -19.04
C ASN A 172 -30.89 1.13 -18.78
N LEU A 173 -31.88 1.01 -17.89
CA LEU A 173 -32.59 -0.23 -17.58
C LEU A 173 -33.33 -0.76 -18.82
N ASP A 174 -34.13 0.08 -19.48
CA ASP A 174 -34.89 -0.31 -20.66
C ASP A 174 -33.99 -0.63 -21.87
N ALA A 175 -32.86 0.07 -22.04
CA ALA A 175 -31.88 -0.27 -23.07
C ALA A 175 -31.15 -1.60 -22.79
N THR A 176 -30.98 -1.96 -21.51
CA THR A 176 -30.42 -3.25 -21.10
C THR A 176 -31.44 -4.38 -21.30
N LYS A 177 -32.72 -4.14 -21.00
CA LYS A 177 -33.85 -5.06 -21.25
C LYS A 177 -34.10 -5.31 -22.74
N LYS A 178 -33.91 -4.29 -23.60
CA LYS A 178 -34.27 -4.31 -25.03
C LYS A 178 -33.35 -5.15 -25.92
N PHE A 179 -32.13 -5.48 -25.47
CA PHE A 179 -31.22 -6.30 -26.26
C PHE A 179 -31.43 -7.78 -26.00
N GLU A 180 -31.82 -8.51 -27.04
CA GLU A 180 -31.99 -9.96 -27.03
C GLU A 180 -31.32 -10.56 -28.28
N LYS A 181 -30.33 -11.42 -28.08
CA LYS A 181 -29.66 -12.16 -29.16
C LYS A 181 -30.04 -13.64 -29.04
N LEU A 182 -31.03 -14.06 -29.83
CA LEU A 182 -31.37 -15.46 -30.02
C LEU A 182 -30.27 -16.16 -30.83
N ILE A 183 -29.78 -17.29 -30.34
CA ILE A 183 -28.78 -18.14 -31.00
C ILE A 183 -29.34 -19.56 -31.16
N THR A 184 -29.22 -20.10 -32.37
CA THR A 184 -29.74 -21.43 -32.75
C THR A 184 -28.67 -22.38 -33.30
N ASP A 185 -27.55 -21.90 -33.87
CA ASP A 185 -26.40 -22.76 -34.19
C ASP A 185 -25.52 -22.92 -32.94
N LYS A 186 -25.30 -24.17 -32.54
CA LYS A 186 -24.43 -24.55 -31.41
C LYS A 186 -22.97 -24.11 -31.60
N LYS A 187 -22.53 -23.76 -32.81
CA LYS A 187 -21.19 -23.21 -33.07
C LYS A 187 -21.04 -21.76 -32.59
N ASP A 188 -22.11 -20.96 -32.62
CA ASP A 188 -22.00 -19.55 -32.26
C ASP A 188 -21.78 -19.32 -30.75
N ILE A 189 -22.13 -20.32 -29.92
CA ILE A 189 -21.84 -20.36 -28.48
C ILE A 189 -20.60 -21.20 -28.12
N GLU A 190 -19.74 -21.57 -29.09
CA GLU A 190 -18.58 -22.41 -28.79
C GLU A 190 -17.64 -21.76 -27.76
N GLY A 191 -17.22 -22.55 -26.76
CA GLY A 191 -16.47 -22.10 -25.59
C GLY A 191 -17.31 -21.60 -24.41
N MET A 192 -18.61 -21.29 -24.58
CA MET A 192 -19.46 -20.84 -23.48
C MET A 192 -19.61 -21.90 -22.38
N PRO A 193 -19.53 -21.50 -21.09
CA PRO A 193 -19.60 -22.45 -19.99
C PRO A 193 -21.02 -22.97 -19.75
N ALA A 194 -21.13 -24.18 -19.18
CA ALA A 194 -22.41 -24.85 -18.97
C ALA A 194 -23.40 -24.05 -18.08
N THR A 195 -22.90 -23.25 -17.14
CA THR A 195 -23.72 -22.35 -16.32
C THR A 195 -24.35 -21.23 -17.15
N ALA A 196 -23.56 -20.52 -17.96
CA ALA A 196 -24.05 -19.47 -18.85
C ALA A 196 -24.99 -20.02 -19.94
N LEU A 197 -24.72 -21.22 -20.47
CA LEU A 197 -25.64 -21.90 -21.39
C LEU A 197 -26.97 -22.27 -20.71
N ALA A 198 -26.96 -22.68 -19.45
CA ALA A 198 -28.18 -22.90 -18.67
C ALA A 198 -28.95 -21.60 -18.40
N MET A 199 -28.26 -20.49 -18.10
CA MET A 199 -28.90 -19.17 -17.96
C MET A 199 -29.53 -18.71 -19.28
N ALA A 200 -28.81 -18.82 -20.40
CA ALA A 200 -29.28 -18.37 -21.70
C ALA A 200 -30.42 -19.25 -22.25
N ALA A 201 -30.44 -20.55 -21.92
CA ALA A 201 -31.58 -21.42 -22.19
C ALA A 201 -32.78 -21.08 -21.29
N GLN A 202 -32.56 -20.79 -20.00
CA GLN A 202 -33.63 -20.37 -19.08
C GLN A 202 -34.26 -19.03 -19.50
N MET A 203 -33.46 -18.11 -20.06
CA MET A 203 -33.95 -16.89 -20.71
C MET A 203 -34.70 -17.19 -22.02
N ALA A 204 -34.26 -18.16 -22.82
CA ALA A 204 -35.01 -18.58 -24.01
C ALA A 204 -36.40 -19.15 -23.63
N ILE A 205 -36.51 -19.94 -22.56
CA ILE A 205 -37.80 -20.42 -22.02
C ILE A 205 -38.70 -19.24 -21.63
N SER A 206 -38.20 -18.25 -20.89
CA SER A 206 -39.01 -17.08 -20.47
C SER A 206 -39.39 -16.15 -21.63
N LYS A 207 -38.76 -16.31 -22.80
CA LYS A 207 -39.12 -15.65 -24.07
C LYS A 207 -39.98 -16.53 -24.99
N GLY A 208 -40.45 -17.69 -24.52
CA GLY A 208 -41.39 -18.56 -25.24
C GLY A 208 -40.79 -19.75 -25.99
N HIS A 209 -39.50 -20.04 -25.80
CA HIS A 209 -38.86 -21.24 -26.35
C HIS A 209 -38.90 -22.38 -25.32
N GLU A 210 -40.07 -23.01 -25.12
CA GLU A 210 -40.28 -24.03 -24.08
C GLU A 210 -39.34 -25.25 -24.18
N ASP A 211 -38.97 -25.66 -25.40
CA ASP A 211 -38.02 -26.76 -25.67
C ASP A 211 -36.54 -26.41 -25.38
N ALA A 212 -36.23 -25.17 -24.95
CA ALA A 212 -34.85 -24.71 -24.83
C ALA A 212 -34.07 -25.41 -23.72
N THR A 213 -32.90 -25.95 -24.06
CA THR A 213 -32.02 -26.66 -23.11
C THR A 213 -30.59 -26.12 -23.14
N ALA A 214 -29.89 -26.20 -22.01
CA ALA A 214 -28.49 -25.78 -21.92
C ALA A 214 -27.59 -26.47 -22.97
N GLU A 215 -27.85 -27.74 -23.29
CA GLU A 215 -27.04 -28.52 -24.21
C GLU A 215 -27.36 -28.26 -25.69
N ASN A 216 -28.63 -28.08 -26.06
CA ASN A 216 -29.06 -28.06 -27.47
C ASN A 216 -29.67 -26.74 -27.93
N GLY A 217 -29.86 -25.79 -27.02
CA GLY A 217 -30.48 -24.50 -27.30
C GLY A 217 -31.98 -24.60 -27.54
N PRO A 218 -32.60 -23.56 -28.13
CA PRO A 218 -31.98 -22.27 -28.43
C PRO A 218 -31.55 -21.50 -27.16
N TRP A 219 -30.70 -20.50 -27.34
CA TRP A 219 -30.19 -19.67 -26.24
C TRP A 219 -30.50 -18.20 -26.50
N VAL A 220 -30.90 -17.44 -25.49
CA VAL A 220 -31.06 -15.98 -25.57
C VAL A 220 -29.99 -15.31 -24.72
N ILE A 221 -29.14 -14.51 -25.37
CA ILE A 221 -28.09 -13.70 -24.74
C ILE A 221 -28.58 -12.26 -24.55
N THR A 222 -28.38 -11.74 -23.34
CA THR A 222 -28.80 -10.40 -22.87
C THR A 222 -27.60 -9.55 -22.42
N LEU A 223 -27.81 -8.25 -22.16
CA LEU A 223 -26.76 -7.32 -21.72
C LEU A 223 -26.63 -7.13 -20.21
N ASP A 224 -27.35 -7.90 -19.39
CA ASP A 224 -27.16 -7.90 -17.94
C ASP A 224 -25.79 -8.49 -17.56
N GLY A 225 -25.29 -8.09 -16.39
CA GLY A 225 -23.90 -8.31 -15.96
C GLY A 225 -23.41 -9.76 -16.09
N PRO A 226 -24.12 -10.77 -15.56
CA PRO A 226 -23.78 -12.17 -15.73
C PRO A 226 -23.68 -12.62 -17.20
N SER A 227 -24.74 -12.41 -18.00
CA SER A 227 -24.80 -12.81 -19.42
C SER A 227 -23.65 -12.18 -20.24
N TYR A 228 -23.50 -10.86 -20.12
CA TYR A 228 -22.48 -10.12 -20.85
C TYR A 228 -21.06 -10.57 -20.49
N ARG A 229 -20.74 -10.72 -19.19
CA ARG A 229 -19.41 -11.16 -18.74
C ARG A 229 -19.03 -12.52 -19.30
N SER A 230 -19.93 -13.50 -19.22
CA SER A 230 -19.64 -14.86 -19.71
C SER A 230 -19.33 -14.90 -21.21
N VAL A 231 -20.06 -14.15 -22.05
CA VAL A 231 -19.72 -14.05 -23.48
C VAL A 231 -18.35 -13.40 -23.69
N MET A 232 -18.07 -12.30 -22.99
CA MET A 232 -16.81 -11.57 -23.14
C MET A 232 -15.58 -12.32 -22.60
N GLN A 233 -15.74 -13.31 -21.71
CA GLN A 233 -14.66 -14.14 -21.16
C GLN A 233 -14.46 -15.48 -21.90
N HIS A 234 -15.51 -16.05 -22.53
CA HIS A 234 -15.51 -17.45 -22.97
C HIS A 234 -15.95 -17.70 -24.42
N ALA A 235 -16.72 -16.82 -25.07
CA ALA A 235 -17.21 -17.08 -26.42
C ALA A 235 -16.05 -17.04 -27.44
N GLN A 236 -15.78 -18.17 -28.10
CA GLN A 236 -14.73 -18.27 -29.11
C GLN A 236 -15.10 -17.53 -30.40
N ASN A 237 -16.39 -17.42 -30.72
CA ASN A 237 -16.88 -16.61 -31.83
C ASN A 237 -16.58 -15.11 -31.60
N ARG A 238 -15.51 -14.61 -32.22
CA ARG A 238 -15.09 -13.19 -32.16
C ARG A 238 -16.17 -12.22 -32.66
N SER A 239 -16.99 -12.61 -33.63
CA SER A 239 -18.08 -11.77 -34.13
C SER A 239 -19.19 -11.61 -33.09
N LEU A 240 -19.50 -12.65 -32.32
CA LEU A 240 -20.41 -12.54 -31.17
C LEU A 240 -19.82 -11.63 -30.08
N ARG A 241 -18.51 -11.73 -29.79
CA ARG A 241 -17.83 -10.80 -28.87
C ARG A 241 -17.90 -9.35 -29.35
N GLU A 242 -17.66 -9.09 -30.63
CA GLU A 242 -17.75 -7.73 -31.21
C GLU A 242 -19.18 -7.17 -31.16
N GLU A 243 -20.17 -7.97 -31.57
CA GLU A 243 -21.59 -7.58 -31.55
C GLU A 243 -22.06 -7.23 -30.13
N LEU A 244 -21.77 -8.10 -29.16
CA LEU A 244 -22.22 -7.90 -27.78
C LEU A 244 -21.47 -6.75 -27.09
N TYR A 245 -20.17 -6.60 -27.34
CA TYR A 245 -19.38 -5.46 -26.85
C TYR A 245 -19.91 -4.12 -27.38
N ARG A 246 -20.14 -4.03 -28.70
CA ARG A 246 -20.69 -2.82 -29.34
C ARG A 246 -22.09 -2.48 -28.82
N ALA A 247 -22.95 -3.47 -28.65
CA ALA A 247 -24.27 -3.29 -28.05
C ALA A 247 -24.16 -2.78 -26.60
N TYR A 248 -23.25 -3.34 -25.79
CA TYR A 248 -23.06 -2.95 -24.39
C TYR A 248 -22.58 -1.50 -24.21
N ILE A 249 -21.63 -1.02 -25.02
CA ILE A 249 -21.10 0.36 -24.95
C ILE A 249 -22.00 1.41 -25.60
N THR A 250 -23.03 1.00 -26.37
CA THR A 250 -24.02 1.89 -27.01
C THR A 250 -25.42 1.82 -26.37
N ARG A 251 -25.55 1.17 -25.21
CA ARG A 251 -26.79 1.21 -24.41
C ARG A 251 -27.17 2.66 -24.11
N ALA A 252 -28.47 2.93 -24.20
CA ALA A 252 -29.09 4.24 -23.97
C ALA A 252 -28.45 5.40 -24.76
N SER A 253 -27.88 5.18 -25.95
CA SER A 253 -27.22 6.25 -26.74
C SER A 253 -27.92 6.60 -28.07
N SER A 254 -29.12 6.10 -28.32
CA SER A 254 -29.86 6.35 -29.56
C SER A 254 -31.37 6.08 -29.43
N GLY A 255 -32.17 6.64 -30.35
CA GLY A 255 -33.63 6.54 -30.33
C GLY A 255 -34.25 7.21 -29.10
N ASP A 256 -35.40 6.70 -28.68
CA ASP A 256 -36.19 7.25 -27.56
C ASP A 256 -35.52 7.06 -26.19
N LEU A 257 -34.54 6.14 -26.11
CA LEU A 257 -33.77 5.83 -24.91
C LEU A 257 -32.45 6.60 -24.85
N ASN A 258 -32.28 7.67 -25.63
CA ASN A 258 -31.01 8.37 -25.74
C ASN A 258 -30.74 9.29 -24.54
N ASN A 259 -29.71 8.95 -23.74
CA ASN A 259 -29.24 9.72 -22.60
C ASN A 259 -28.25 10.83 -22.96
N THR A 260 -27.74 10.95 -24.21
CA THR A 260 -26.86 12.09 -24.60
C THR A 260 -27.48 13.47 -24.32
N PRO A 261 -28.75 13.76 -24.66
CA PRO A 261 -29.37 15.05 -24.36
C PRO A 261 -29.60 15.26 -22.86
N ILE A 262 -29.94 14.18 -22.14
CA ILE A 262 -30.15 14.16 -20.69
C ILE A 262 -28.86 14.51 -19.96
N ILE A 263 -27.73 13.87 -20.31
CA ILE A 263 -26.39 14.19 -19.79
C ILE A 263 -26.07 15.68 -20.02
N ASN A 264 -26.23 16.18 -21.25
CA ASN A 264 -25.90 17.57 -21.57
C ASN A 264 -26.74 18.57 -20.75
N GLN A 265 -28.02 18.28 -20.52
CA GLN A 265 -28.88 19.13 -19.69
C GLN A 265 -28.54 19.01 -18.20
N ILE A 266 -28.26 17.80 -17.67
CA ILE A 266 -27.78 17.60 -16.28
C ILE A 266 -26.50 18.41 -16.03
N LEU A 267 -25.50 18.30 -16.91
CA LEU A 267 -24.23 19.03 -16.76
C LEU A 267 -24.44 20.55 -16.80
N LYS A 268 -25.30 21.05 -17.70
CA LYS A 268 -25.67 22.47 -17.79
C LYS A 268 -26.35 22.96 -16.52
N LEU A 269 -27.36 22.23 -16.04
CA LEU A 269 -28.13 22.56 -14.84
C LEU A 269 -27.24 22.55 -13.58
N ARG A 270 -26.35 21.55 -13.46
CA ARG A 270 -25.35 21.46 -12.37
C ARG A 270 -24.37 22.65 -12.37
N LEU A 271 -23.92 23.10 -13.54
CA LEU A 271 -23.09 24.30 -13.66
C LEU A 271 -23.88 25.58 -13.33
N GLU A 272 -25.13 25.70 -13.79
CA GLU A 272 -26.01 26.82 -13.44
C GLU A 272 -26.26 26.90 -11.92
N MET A 273 -26.49 25.74 -11.28
CA MET A 273 -26.66 25.62 -9.83
C MET A 273 -25.41 26.06 -9.06
N ALA A 274 -24.22 25.65 -9.49
CA ALA A 274 -22.96 26.06 -8.88
C ALA A 274 -22.76 27.59 -8.93
N ASN A 275 -23.00 28.19 -10.09
CA ASN A 275 -22.92 29.64 -10.28
C ASN A 275 -23.94 30.41 -9.42
N LEU A 276 -25.17 29.89 -9.25
CA LEU A 276 -26.17 30.47 -8.34
C LEU A 276 -25.71 30.43 -6.88
N LEU A 277 -25.06 29.34 -6.44
CA LEU A 277 -24.52 29.18 -5.09
C LEU A 277 -23.20 29.96 -4.86
N GLY A 278 -22.57 30.48 -5.91
CA GLY A 278 -21.32 31.26 -5.84
C GLY A 278 -20.02 30.46 -6.06
N TYR A 279 -20.13 29.22 -6.56
CA TYR A 279 -19.00 28.36 -6.91
C TYR A 279 -18.71 28.41 -8.42
N ASN A 280 -17.47 28.14 -8.82
CA ASN A 280 -17.07 28.21 -10.24
C ASN A 280 -17.62 27.03 -11.06
N ASN A 281 -17.78 25.86 -10.42
CA ASN A 281 -18.14 24.60 -11.05
C ASN A 281 -18.84 23.66 -10.06
N TYR A 282 -19.44 22.57 -10.57
CA TYR A 282 -20.20 21.63 -9.73
C TYR A 282 -19.31 20.78 -8.82
N ALA A 283 -18.06 20.50 -9.21
CA ALA A 283 -17.16 19.73 -8.36
C ALA A 283 -16.88 20.44 -7.03
N GLU A 284 -16.69 21.76 -7.03
CA GLU A 284 -16.56 22.56 -5.79
C GLU A 284 -17.77 22.39 -4.86
N VAL A 285 -19.00 22.49 -5.40
CA VAL A 285 -20.25 22.23 -4.64
C VAL A 285 -20.29 20.81 -4.07
N SER A 286 -19.78 19.85 -4.83
CA SER A 286 -19.76 18.43 -4.44
C SER A 286 -18.72 18.11 -3.35
N MET A 287 -17.65 18.92 -3.24
CA MET A 287 -16.57 18.74 -2.25
C MET A 287 -16.94 19.24 -0.84
N GLU A 288 -17.91 20.15 -0.71
CA GLU A 288 -18.44 20.63 0.60
C GLU A 288 -19.00 19.48 1.49
N LYS A 289 -19.28 18.32 0.89
CA LYS A 289 -19.72 17.08 1.56
C LYS A 289 -18.71 15.93 1.48
N LYS A 290 -17.43 16.25 1.26
CA LYS A 290 -16.32 15.28 1.10
C LYS A 290 -15.10 15.71 1.93
N MET A 291 -14.16 14.80 2.11
CA MET A 291 -12.88 15.04 2.77
C MET A 291 -11.89 15.76 1.86
N ALA A 292 -11.92 15.44 0.56
CA ALA A 292 -11.02 16.04 -0.43
C ALA A 292 -11.47 17.43 -0.89
N THR A 293 -10.53 18.15 -1.50
CA THR A 293 -10.83 19.25 -2.43
C THR A 293 -10.68 18.75 -3.87
N VAL A 294 -11.13 19.55 -4.86
CA VAL A 294 -10.91 19.28 -6.29
C VAL A 294 -9.42 19.02 -6.60
N GLU A 295 -8.52 19.81 -6.01
CA GLU A 295 -7.07 19.63 -6.15
C GLU A 295 -6.60 18.28 -5.57
N LYS A 296 -7.03 17.92 -4.34
CA LYS A 296 -6.61 16.66 -3.70
C LYS A 296 -7.19 15.41 -4.35
N ALA A 297 -8.41 15.48 -4.88
CA ALA A 297 -8.97 14.40 -5.68
C ALA A 297 -8.16 14.17 -6.97
N LEU A 298 -7.80 15.24 -7.68
CA LEU A 298 -6.99 15.18 -8.91
C LEU A 298 -5.54 14.74 -8.66
N GLU A 299 -4.92 15.17 -7.55
CA GLU A 299 -3.59 14.75 -7.12
C GLU A 299 -3.54 13.22 -6.89
N LEU A 300 -4.48 12.67 -6.13
CA LEU A 300 -4.56 11.22 -5.89
C LEU A 300 -4.82 10.44 -7.19
N ILE A 301 -5.73 10.94 -8.04
CA ILE A 301 -6.00 10.32 -9.36
C ILE A 301 -4.72 10.24 -10.19
N GLU A 302 -3.93 11.32 -10.27
CA GLU A 302 -2.71 11.36 -11.09
C GLU A 302 -1.56 10.55 -10.47
N GLU A 303 -1.43 10.48 -9.14
CA GLU A 303 -0.48 9.61 -8.44
C GLU A 303 -0.76 8.13 -8.77
N LEU A 304 -2.01 7.68 -8.53
CA LEU A 304 -2.42 6.30 -8.79
C LEU A 304 -2.34 5.95 -10.28
N ARG A 305 -2.70 6.87 -11.17
CA ARG A 305 -2.58 6.70 -12.64
C ARG A 305 -1.13 6.54 -13.07
N SER A 306 -0.23 7.35 -12.51
CA SER A 306 1.21 7.29 -12.80
C SER A 306 1.86 6.01 -12.28
N ALA A 307 1.47 5.56 -11.08
CA ALA A 307 1.92 4.28 -10.52
C ALA A 307 1.42 3.06 -11.33
N SER A 308 0.21 3.14 -11.90
CA SER A 308 -0.47 2.02 -12.56
C SER A 308 -0.16 1.89 -14.06
N TRP A 309 0.16 3.00 -14.74
CA TRP A 309 0.32 3.06 -16.21
C TRP A 309 1.24 1.97 -16.78
N ASN A 310 2.46 1.84 -16.24
CA ASN A 310 3.44 0.88 -16.74
C ASN A 310 2.99 -0.58 -16.57
N TYR A 311 2.21 -0.89 -15.53
CA TYR A 311 1.66 -2.23 -15.32
C TYR A 311 0.51 -2.51 -16.29
N ALA A 312 -0.38 -1.56 -16.55
CA ALA A 312 -1.43 -1.70 -17.56
C ALA A 312 -0.88 -1.90 -18.99
N ILE A 313 0.23 -1.24 -19.33
CA ILE A 313 0.93 -1.46 -20.60
C ILE A 313 1.57 -2.85 -20.66
N GLN A 314 2.16 -3.33 -19.56
CA GLN A 314 2.69 -4.71 -19.49
C GLN A 314 1.56 -5.74 -19.58
N ASP A 315 0.43 -5.54 -18.91
CA ASP A 315 -0.75 -6.42 -18.97
C ASP A 315 -1.26 -6.57 -20.41
N MET A 316 -1.26 -5.48 -21.19
CA MET A 316 -1.64 -5.48 -22.60
C MET A 316 -0.67 -6.29 -23.46
N GLU A 317 0.64 -6.13 -23.26
CA GLU A 317 1.63 -6.86 -24.04
C GLU A 317 1.71 -8.34 -23.62
N ASP A 318 1.53 -8.68 -22.34
CA ASP A 318 1.38 -10.06 -21.84
C ASP A 318 0.23 -10.78 -22.58
N ILE A 319 -0.93 -10.13 -22.69
CA ILE A 319 -2.11 -10.64 -23.44
C ILE A 319 -1.79 -10.83 -24.92
N LYS A 320 -1.15 -9.84 -25.55
CA LYS A 320 -0.81 -9.85 -26.98
C LYS A 320 0.23 -10.91 -27.32
N ILE A 321 1.25 -11.09 -26.49
CA ILE A 321 2.23 -12.18 -26.59
C ILE A 321 1.53 -13.53 -26.43
N PHE A 322 0.63 -13.68 -25.45
CA PHE A 322 -0.10 -14.93 -25.22
C PHE A 322 -1.00 -15.30 -26.40
N ALA A 323 -1.80 -14.36 -26.92
CA ALA A 323 -2.65 -14.57 -28.08
C ALA A 323 -1.82 -14.98 -29.32
N LYS A 324 -0.68 -14.32 -29.56
CA LYS A 324 0.23 -14.68 -30.67
C LYS A 324 0.82 -16.08 -30.49
N GLY A 325 1.07 -16.51 -29.25
CA GLY A 325 1.50 -17.86 -28.91
C GLY A 325 0.53 -18.96 -29.33
N GLN A 326 -0.78 -18.67 -29.43
CA GLN A 326 -1.79 -19.62 -29.92
C GLN A 326 -1.92 -19.66 -31.45
N ASN A 327 -1.26 -18.74 -32.18
CA ASN A 327 -1.34 -18.57 -33.65
C ASN A 327 -2.71 -18.10 -34.18
N GLU A 328 -3.54 -17.48 -33.35
CA GLU A 328 -4.84 -16.95 -33.78
C GLU A 328 -4.75 -15.65 -34.58
N ARG A 329 -5.70 -15.44 -35.50
CA ARG A 329 -5.62 -14.37 -36.51
C ARG A 329 -5.81 -12.97 -35.93
N GLU A 330 -6.63 -12.80 -34.88
CA GLU A 330 -6.77 -11.52 -34.19
C GLU A 330 -5.51 -11.11 -33.42
N ALA A 331 -4.56 -12.02 -33.15
CA ALA A 331 -3.43 -11.72 -32.28
C ALA A 331 -2.48 -10.64 -32.85
N ASP A 332 -2.47 -10.42 -34.18
CA ASP A 332 -1.75 -9.30 -34.80
C ASP A 332 -2.41 -7.93 -34.56
N LYS A 333 -3.73 -7.89 -34.30
CA LYS A 333 -4.50 -6.68 -33.96
C LYS A 333 -5.68 -7.04 -33.05
N LEU A 334 -5.42 -7.10 -31.74
CA LEU A 334 -6.47 -7.23 -30.73
C LEU A 334 -7.30 -5.94 -30.66
N ASP A 335 -8.62 -6.09 -30.65
CA ASP A 335 -9.57 -5.01 -30.43
C ASP A 335 -10.21 -5.14 -29.03
N HIS A 336 -10.95 -4.12 -28.59
CA HIS A 336 -11.54 -4.05 -27.22
C HIS A 336 -12.29 -5.32 -26.78
N TRP A 337 -13.03 -5.95 -27.69
CA TRP A 337 -13.81 -7.16 -27.45
C TRP A 337 -12.98 -8.45 -27.33
N ASP A 338 -11.68 -8.40 -27.62
CA ASP A 338 -10.77 -9.53 -27.46
C ASP A 338 -10.08 -9.55 -26.08
N PHE A 339 -9.99 -8.41 -25.40
CA PHE A 339 -9.16 -8.28 -24.19
C PHE A 339 -9.65 -9.11 -23.02
N LYS A 340 -10.95 -9.14 -22.71
CA LYS A 340 -11.45 -9.97 -21.58
C LYS A 340 -11.37 -11.47 -21.90
N PHE A 341 -11.58 -11.88 -23.15
CA PHE A 341 -11.43 -13.27 -23.59
C PHE A 341 -9.99 -13.75 -23.43
N TRP A 342 -9.01 -13.03 -24.01
CA TRP A 342 -7.60 -13.39 -23.88
C TRP A 342 -7.03 -13.17 -22.47
N SER A 343 -7.58 -12.24 -21.68
CA SER A 343 -7.28 -12.15 -20.24
C SER A 343 -7.62 -13.46 -19.53
N GLU A 344 -8.79 -14.04 -19.82
CA GLU A 344 -9.22 -15.30 -19.19
C GLU A 344 -8.39 -16.48 -19.68
N ARG A 345 -8.15 -16.61 -21.00
CA ARG A 345 -7.27 -17.67 -21.54
C ARG A 345 -5.85 -17.58 -20.94
N LEU A 346 -5.32 -16.38 -20.73
CA LEU A 346 -4.04 -16.13 -20.06
C LEU A 346 -4.10 -16.47 -18.56
N ARG A 347 -5.17 -16.10 -17.85
CA ARG A 347 -5.38 -16.41 -16.42
C ARG A 347 -5.41 -17.92 -16.19
N GLU A 348 -6.21 -18.64 -16.96
CA GLU A 348 -6.28 -20.11 -16.97
C GLU A 348 -4.89 -20.73 -17.21
N SER A 349 -4.17 -20.26 -18.23
CA SER A 349 -2.85 -20.80 -18.58
C SER A 349 -1.74 -20.43 -17.60
N ARG A 350 -1.82 -19.28 -16.90
CA ARG A 350 -0.77 -18.75 -16.01
C ARG A 350 -0.90 -19.26 -14.58
N PHE A 351 -2.13 -19.46 -14.10
CA PHE A 351 -2.41 -19.86 -12.72
C PHE A 351 -2.98 -21.28 -12.59
N HIS A 352 -3.43 -21.91 -13.70
CA HIS A 352 -4.11 -23.20 -13.69
C HIS A 352 -5.34 -23.20 -12.77
N ILE A 353 -6.20 -22.19 -12.99
CA ILE A 353 -7.51 -21.99 -12.38
C ILE A 353 -8.51 -21.87 -13.52
N ASN A 354 -9.62 -22.61 -13.45
CA ASN A 354 -10.80 -22.33 -14.26
C ASN A 354 -11.92 -21.81 -13.36
N GLU A 355 -12.67 -20.78 -13.80
CA GLU A 355 -13.69 -20.14 -12.96
C GLU A 355 -14.92 -21.04 -12.73
N GLU A 356 -15.27 -21.89 -13.69
CA GLU A 356 -16.37 -22.85 -13.56
C GLU A 356 -16.00 -24.04 -12.67
N GLU A 357 -14.73 -24.43 -12.60
CA GLU A 357 -14.24 -25.41 -11.62
C GLU A 357 -14.27 -24.84 -10.18
N LEU A 358 -14.22 -23.52 -10.02
CA LEU A 358 -14.36 -22.84 -8.72
C LEU A 358 -15.81 -22.67 -8.27
N ARG A 359 -16.75 -22.39 -9.18
CA ARG A 359 -18.18 -22.14 -8.86
C ARG A 359 -18.81 -23.14 -7.88
N PRO A 360 -18.60 -24.48 -7.99
CA PRO A 360 -19.14 -25.44 -7.03
C PRO A 360 -18.71 -25.23 -5.57
N PHE A 361 -17.57 -24.59 -5.33
CA PHE A 361 -17.08 -24.30 -3.97
C PHE A 361 -17.70 -23.02 -3.38
N PHE A 362 -18.26 -22.13 -4.20
CA PHE A 362 -18.81 -20.84 -3.78
C PHE A 362 -20.34 -20.82 -3.91
N SER A 363 -21.02 -21.73 -3.23
CA SER A 363 -22.49 -21.65 -3.09
C SER A 363 -22.87 -20.51 -2.13
N LEU A 364 -23.90 -19.73 -2.48
CA LEU A 364 -24.28 -18.53 -1.70
C LEU A 364 -24.46 -18.83 -0.20
N LEU A 365 -25.10 -19.96 0.14
CA LEU A 365 -25.30 -20.39 1.53
C LEU A 365 -23.98 -20.52 2.30
N LYS A 366 -22.93 -21.10 1.70
CA LYS A 366 -21.63 -21.26 2.36
C LYS A 366 -20.84 -19.95 2.39
N VAL A 367 -21.06 -19.06 1.42
CA VAL A 367 -20.53 -17.70 1.42
C VAL A 367 -21.15 -16.89 2.58
N THR A 368 -22.47 -16.93 2.78
CA THR A 368 -23.12 -16.28 3.92
C THR A 368 -22.74 -16.91 5.26
N ASP A 369 -22.64 -18.24 5.37
CA ASP A 369 -22.20 -18.92 6.60
C ASP A 369 -20.81 -18.41 7.05
N GLY A 370 -19.85 -18.34 6.13
CA GLY A 370 -18.49 -17.88 6.44
C GLY A 370 -18.40 -16.36 6.66
N LEU A 371 -19.18 -15.56 5.93
CA LEU A 371 -19.29 -14.12 6.15
C LEU A 371 -19.86 -13.78 7.54
N PHE A 372 -20.90 -14.48 7.99
CA PHE A 372 -21.45 -14.29 9.33
C PHE A 372 -20.49 -14.83 10.42
N SER A 373 -19.80 -15.94 10.15
CA SER A 373 -18.73 -16.44 11.04
C SER A 373 -17.56 -15.45 11.16
N LEU A 374 -17.20 -14.76 10.08
CA LEU A 374 -16.19 -13.70 10.07
C LEU A 374 -16.68 -12.48 10.86
N ALA A 375 -17.92 -12.03 10.62
CA ALA A 375 -18.52 -10.90 11.33
C ALA A 375 -18.62 -11.17 12.84
N LYS A 376 -18.95 -12.40 13.24
CA LYS A 376 -18.90 -12.85 14.63
C LYS A 376 -17.49 -12.80 15.21
N MET A 377 -16.50 -13.26 14.46
CA MET A 377 -15.10 -13.27 14.90
C MET A 377 -14.53 -11.85 15.05
N LEU A 378 -14.77 -10.96 14.09
CA LEU A 378 -14.27 -9.58 14.12
C LEU A 378 -15.05 -8.69 15.09
N PHE A 379 -16.38 -8.73 15.06
CA PHE A 379 -17.23 -7.70 15.64
C PHE A 379 -18.06 -8.18 16.84
N ALA A 380 -17.96 -9.47 17.20
CA ALA A 380 -18.68 -10.11 18.31
C ALA A 380 -20.21 -9.94 18.24
N ILE A 381 -20.76 -10.13 17.03
CA ILE A 381 -22.20 -10.18 16.75
C ILE A 381 -22.62 -11.59 16.34
N ASP A 382 -23.89 -11.93 16.58
CA ASP A 382 -24.53 -13.13 16.05
C ASP A 382 -25.57 -12.74 14.99
N ILE A 383 -25.72 -13.54 13.94
CA ILE A 383 -26.60 -13.25 12.80
C ILE A 383 -27.45 -14.49 12.51
N ASP A 384 -28.73 -14.40 12.82
CA ASP A 384 -29.69 -15.49 12.66
C ASP A 384 -30.68 -15.17 11.52
N PRO A 385 -31.09 -16.16 10.70
CA PRO A 385 -32.25 -16.03 9.83
C PRO A 385 -33.51 -15.65 10.61
N ALA A 386 -34.29 -14.74 10.05
CA ALA A 386 -35.51 -14.18 10.64
C ALA A 386 -36.66 -14.10 9.61
N ASP A 387 -36.59 -14.91 8.54
CA ASP A 387 -37.62 -14.97 7.50
C ASP A 387 -39.03 -15.15 8.10
N GLY A 388 -39.99 -14.35 7.63
CA GLY A 388 -41.35 -14.30 8.18
C GLY A 388 -41.56 -13.36 9.38
N LEU A 389 -40.50 -12.77 9.95
CA LEU A 389 -40.63 -11.67 10.92
C LEU A 389 -40.96 -10.33 10.26
N ALA A 390 -40.51 -10.15 9.01
CA ALA A 390 -40.73 -8.96 8.19
C ALA A 390 -41.35 -9.33 6.83
N PRO A 391 -42.25 -8.51 6.26
CA PRO A 391 -42.75 -8.68 4.90
C PRO A 391 -41.67 -8.44 3.84
N VAL A 392 -41.79 -9.10 2.70
CA VAL A 392 -40.83 -9.00 1.57
C VAL A 392 -41.54 -8.83 0.23
N TRP A 393 -40.83 -8.28 -0.75
CA TRP A 393 -41.35 -8.00 -2.09
C TRP A 393 -41.23 -9.18 -3.08
N ASN A 394 -40.39 -10.18 -2.79
CA ASN A 394 -40.08 -11.32 -3.64
C ASN A 394 -39.60 -12.51 -2.78
N ASP A 395 -39.91 -13.75 -3.15
CA ASP A 395 -39.65 -14.97 -2.36
C ASP A 395 -38.14 -15.31 -2.20
N ASP A 396 -37.29 -14.83 -3.11
CA ASP A 396 -35.82 -15.00 -3.02
C ASP A 396 -35.22 -14.14 -1.90
N VAL A 397 -35.89 -13.05 -1.48
CA VAL A 397 -35.41 -12.14 -0.43
C VAL A 397 -35.26 -12.90 0.90
N LYS A 398 -34.12 -12.73 1.57
CA LYS A 398 -33.88 -13.31 2.90
C LYS A 398 -33.81 -12.22 3.95
N PHE A 399 -34.31 -12.48 5.15
CA PHE A 399 -34.32 -11.52 6.25
C PHE A 399 -33.53 -12.05 7.45
N TYR A 400 -32.74 -11.19 8.09
CA TYR A 400 -31.82 -11.56 9.16
C TYR A 400 -31.91 -10.64 10.37
N CYS A 401 -31.75 -11.21 11.56
CA CYS A 401 -31.66 -10.51 12.84
C CYS A 401 -30.19 -10.51 13.31
N VAL A 402 -29.63 -9.32 13.55
CA VAL A 402 -28.28 -9.13 14.10
C VAL A 402 -28.37 -8.90 15.60
N LYS A 403 -27.57 -9.62 16.37
CA LYS A 403 -27.61 -9.66 17.85
C LYS A 403 -26.25 -9.34 18.47
N ASP A 404 -26.28 -8.80 19.68
CA ASP A 404 -25.09 -8.65 20.52
C ASP A 404 -24.64 -9.99 21.13
N SER A 405 -23.48 -10.00 21.80
CA SER A 405 -22.94 -11.15 22.53
C SER A 405 -23.78 -11.61 23.74
N CYS A 406 -24.86 -10.89 24.08
CA CYS A 406 -25.84 -11.25 25.11
C CYS A 406 -27.13 -11.85 24.51
N GLY A 407 -27.26 -11.88 23.18
CA GLY A 407 -28.44 -12.34 22.45
C GLY A 407 -29.50 -11.26 22.17
N SER A 408 -29.25 -10.00 22.53
CA SER A 408 -30.16 -8.87 22.31
C SER A 408 -30.13 -8.43 20.84
N PRO A 409 -31.28 -8.25 20.17
CA PRO A 409 -31.30 -7.66 18.82
C PRO A 409 -30.69 -6.26 18.80
N MET A 410 -29.74 -6.05 17.88
CA MET A 410 -29.10 -4.75 17.60
C MET A 410 -29.63 -4.12 16.31
N ALA A 411 -29.88 -4.93 15.28
CA ALA A 411 -30.24 -4.47 13.94
C ALA A 411 -30.88 -5.60 13.12
N TYR A 412 -31.37 -5.26 11.92
CA TYR A 412 -31.87 -6.24 10.94
C TYR A 412 -31.41 -5.89 9.53
N PHE A 413 -31.43 -6.86 8.62
CA PHE A 413 -31.29 -6.56 7.18
C PHE A 413 -32.06 -7.52 6.28
N TYR A 414 -32.49 -6.99 5.13
CA TYR A 414 -32.97 -7.76 3.99
C TYR A 414 -31.81 -8.03 3.02
N PHE A 415 -31.82 -9.17 2.34
CA PHE A 415 -30.86 -9.53 1.31
C PHE A 415 -31.59 -10.01 0.04
N ASP A 416 -31.43 -9.29 -1.07
CA ASP A 416 -31.97 -9.63 -2.40
C ASP A 416 -30.81 -9.92 -3.38
N PRO A 417 -30.35 -11.18 -3.49
CA PRO A 417 -29.06 -11.51 -4.09
C PRO A 417 -29.03 -11.59 -5.63
N TYR A 418 -30.14 -11.97 -6.28
CA TYR A 418 -30.09 -12.50 -7.66
C TYR A 418 -30.42 -11.48 -8.74
N SER A 419 -29.86 -11.67 -9.94
CA SER A 419 -30.22 -10.90 -11.14
C SER A 419 -31.67 -11.16 -11.56
N ARG A 420 -32.48 -10.11 -11.67
CA ARG A 420 -33.87 -10.15 -12.21
C ARG A 420 -34.10 -9.03 -13.24
N PRO A 421 -33.44 -9.06 -14.42
CA PRO A 421 -33.33 -7.90 -15.32
C PRO A 421 -34.67 -7.42 -15.92
N SER A 422 -35.76 -8.17 -15.77
CA SER A 422 -37.13 -7.75 -16.11
C SER A 422 -37.68 -6.65 -15.21
N GLU A 423 -37.28 -6.62 -13.93
CA GLU A 423 -37.89 -5.77 -12.88
C GLU A 423 -36.87 -5.13 -11.91
N LYS A 424 -35.59 -5.49 -11.99
CA LYS A 424 -34.55 -5.07 -11.04
C LYS A 424 -33.41 -4.34 -11.73
N HIS A 425 -32.96 -3.25 -11.13
CA HIS A 425 -31.82 -2.46 -11.58
C HIS A 425 -30.51 -3.26 -11.48
N GLY A 426 -29.56 -2.96 -12.37
CA GLY A 426 -28.26 -3.63 -12.40
C GLY A 426 -27.30 -3.21 -11.29
N GLY A 427 -26.19 -3.94 -11.14
CA GLY A 427 -25.15 -3.64 -10.14
C GLY A 427 -25.40 -4.32 -8.79
N ALA A 428 -24.95 -3.67 -7.72
CA ALA A 428 -25.18 -4.04 -6.32
C ALA A 428 -25.19 -2.74 -5.49
N TRP A 429 -25.89 -2.74 -4.36
CA TRP A 429 -25.98 -1.58 -3.46
C TRP A 429 -26.53 -1.93 -2.08
N VAL A 430 -26.21 -1.08 -1.10
CA VAL A 430 -26.92 -0.95 0.19
C VAL A 430 -27.79 0.30 0.20
N SER A 431 -28.94 0.19 0.87
CA SER A 431 -29.79 1.34 1.21
C SER A 431 -30.34 1.20 2.63
N GLU A 432 -30.60 2.31 3.32
CA GLU A 432 -31.27 2.26 4.62
C GLU A 432 -32.77 1.98 4.45
N VAL A 433 -33.35 1.26 5.41
CA VAL A 433 -34.81 1.14 5.58
C VAL A 433 -35.27 2.05 6.71
N VAL A 434 -34.54 2.01 7.83
CA VAL A 434 -34.64 2.95 8.95
C VAL A 434 -33.27 3.14 9.61
N GLY A 435 -32.96 4.35 10.05
CA GLY A 435 -31.76 4.67 10.84
C GLY A 435 -31.95 4.46 12.34
N ARG A 436 -30.84 4.32 13.09
CA ARG A 436 -30.83 4.18 14.55
C ARG A 436 -31.15 5.51 15.22
N SER A 437 -32.19 5.58 16.04
CA SER A 437 -32.66 6.87 16.58
C SER A 437 -33.32 6.77 17.96
N ARG A 438 -32.89 7.64 18.88
CA ARG A 438 -33.58 7.90 20.15
C ARG A 438 -34.85 8.74 19.98
N ALA A 439 -34.86 9.71 19.05
CA ALA A 439 -36.02 10.58 18.82
C ALA A 439 -37.25 9.80 18.29
N LEU A 440 -37.01 8.62 17.70
CA LEU A 440 -37.99 7.71 17.12
C LEU A 440 -38.18 6.42 17.95
N SER A 441 -37.80 6.47 19.24
CA SER A 441 -38.10 5.42 20.21
C SER A 441 -39.62 5.15 20.30
N ARG A 442 -40.00 3.87 20.33
CA ARG A 442 -41.40 3.43 20.47
C ARG A 442 -41.88 3.35 21.93
N ASP A 443 -40.97 3.10 22.87
CA ASP A 443 -41.25 2.96 24.31
C ASP A 443 -40.76 4.16 25.15
N GLY A 444 -40.03 5.09 24.54
CA GLY A 444 -39.43 6.26 25.20
C GLY A 444 -38.13 5.97 25.96
N THR A 445 -37.62 4.74 25.91
CA THR A 445 -36.46 4.27 26.69
C THR A 445 -35.34 3.70 25.83
N LEU A 446 -35.67 2.94 24.78
CA LEU A 446 -34.72 2.33 23.85
C LEU A 446 -34.83 2.98 22.46
N PRO A 447 -33.71 3.21 21.76
CA PRO A 447 -33.73 3.74 20.41
C PRO A 447 -34.34 2.75 19.42
N ARG A 448 -34.93 3.26 18.34
CA ARG A 448 -35.29 2.44 17.18
C ARG A 448 -34.03 1.80 16.62
N LEU A 449 -34.06 0.48 16.41
CA LEU A 449 -32.95 -0.26 15.83
C LEU A 449 -32.82 0.03 14.31
N PRO A 450 -31.60 0.11 13.77
CA PRO A 450 -31.38 0.32 12.33
C PRO A 450 -31.74 -0.93 11.52
N ILE A 451 -32.19 -0.71 10.29
CA ILE A 451 -32.50 -1.77 9.32
C ILE A 451 -31.95 -1.38 7.95
N ALA A 452 -31.29 -2.32 7.26
CA ALA A 452 -30.68 -2.13 5.94
C ALA A 452 -31.30 -3.04 4.85
N HIS A 453 -31.21 -2.62 3.60
CA HIS A 453 -31.30 -3.48 2.42
C HIS A 453 -29.89 -3.77 1.91
N VAL A 454 -29.62 -5.03 1.57
CA VAL A 454 -28.44 -5.50 0.83
C VAL A 454 -28.94 -6.07 -0.49
N VAL A 455 -28.48 -5.52 -1.62
CA VAL A 455 -28.98 -5.92 -2.94
C VAL A 455 -27.81 -6.24 -3.87
N CYS A 456 -27.81 -7.43 -4.45
CA CYS A 456 -26.84 -7.85 -5.46
C CYS A 456 -27.57 -8.30 -6.74
N ASN A 457 -26.85 -8.40 -7.86
CA ASN A 457 -27.35 -9.05 -9.08
C ASN A 457 -26.43 -10.21 -9.50
N GLN A 458 -26.29 -11.20 -8.61
CA GLN A 458 -25.47 -12.39 -8.87
C GLN A 458 -26.22 -13.45 -9.69
N THR A 459 -25.46 -14.42 -10.19
CA THR A 459 -25.90 -15.64 -10.86
C THR A 459 -27.05 -16.32 -10.07
N PRO A 460 -28.27 -16.46 -10.61
CA PRO A 460 -29.40 -17.07 -9.89
C PRO A 460 -29.21 -18.60 -9.68
N PRO A 461 -30.04 -19.24 -8.84
CA PRO A 461 -30.15 -20.71 -8.78
C PRO A 461 -30.52 -21.30 -10.16
N LEU A 462 -29.97 -22.47 -10.50
CA LEU A 462 -30.16 -23.10 -11.82
C LEU A 462 -30.39 -24.61 -11.69
N ALA A 463 -31.37 -25.15 -12.43
CA ALA A 463 -31.65 -26.59 -12.52
C ALA A 463 -31.74 -27.32 -11.15
N GLY A 464 -32.35 -26.66 -10.15
CA GLY A 464 -32.50 -27.21 -8.78
C GLY A 464 -31.24 -27.13 -7.91
N LYS A 465 -30.14 -26.55 -8.41
CA LYS A 465 -28.91 -26.28 -7.65
C LYS A 465 -28.99 -24.90 -6.97
N PRO A 466 -28.29 -24.68 -5.83
CA PRO A 466 -28.15 -23.34 -5.25
C PRO A 466 -27.45 -22.38 -6.23
N SER A 467 -27.53 -21.08 -5.97
CA SER A 467 -26.69 -20.09 -6.65
C SER A 467 -25.20 -20.41 -6.43
N LEU A 468 -24.46 -20.60 -7.53
CA LEU A 468 -23.03 -20.91 -7.56
C LEU A 468 -22.24 -19.74 -8.15
N MET A 469 -21.44 -19.11 -7.29
CA MET A 469 -20.87 -17.78 -7.51
C MET A 469 -19.48 -17.85 -8.14
N THR A 470 -19.18 -16.88 -9.00
CA THR A 470 -17.80 -16.49 -9.31
C THR A 470 -17.14 -15.86 -8.07
N PHE A 471 -15.81 -15.81 -8.03
CA PHE A 471 -15.11 -15.15 -6.93
C PHE A 471 -15.44 -13.64 -6.85
N ARG A 472 -15.69 -12.96 -7.99
CA ARG A 472 -16.09 -11.54 -7.96
C ARG A 472 -17.48 -11.32 -7.36
N GLU A 473 -18.41 -12.26 -7.53
CA GLU A 473 -19.71 -12.20 -6.85
C GLU A 473 -19.57 -12.39 -5.33
N VAL A 474 -18.57 -13.16 -4.86
CA VAL A 474 -18.23 -13.28 -3.43
C VAL A 474 -17.71 -11.95 -2.89
N GLU A 475 -16.76 -11.32 -3.59
CA GLU A 475 -16.23 -9.99 -3.22
C GLU A 475 -17.37 -8.96 -3.12
N VAL A 476 -18.30 -8.93 -4.08
CA VAL A 476 -19.47 -8.02 -4.06
C VAL A 476 -20.37 -8.27 -2.85
N VAL A 477 -20.67 -9.51 -2.47
CA VAL A 477 -21.47 -9.78 -1.26
C VAL A 477 -20.74 -9.33 0.02
N PHE A 478 -19.42 -9.42 0.08
CA PHE A 478 -18.63 -8.87 1.19
C PHE A 478 -18.62 -7.33 1.19
N HIS A 479 -18.50 -6.71 0.00
CA HIS A 479 -18.53 -5.26 -0.21
C HIS A 479 -19.83 -4.64 0.34
N GLU A 480 -20.99 -5.10 -0.15
CA GLU A 480 -22.29 -4.60 0.32
C GLU A 480 -22.48 -4.85 1.82
N PHE A 481 -22.04 -6.01 2.32
CA PHE A 481 -22.14 -6.30 3.75
C PHE A 481 -21.29 -5.36 4.62
N GLY A 482 -20.21 -4.78 4.09
CA GLY A 482 -19.44 -3.74 4.78
C GLY A 482 -20.22 -2.44 4.98
N HIS A 483 -20.95 -1.95 3.97
CA HIS A 483 -21.87 -0.82 4.14
C HIS A 483 -22.99 -1.16 5.14
N ALA A 484 -23.57 -2.37 5.03
CA ALA A 484 -24.62 -2.82 5.92
C ALA A 484 -24.14 -2.88 7.39
N LEU A 485 -22.91 -3.36 7.63
CA LEU A 485 -22.28 -3.34 8.96
C LEU A 485 -22.13 -1.92 9.54
N GLN A 486 -21.78 -0.93 8.73
CA GLN A 486 -21.68 0.47 9.19
C GLN A 486 -23.05 1.06 9.55
N HIS A 487 -24.11 0.71 8.81
CA HIS A 487 -25.48 1.09 9.18
C HIS A 487 -25.96 0.39 10.45
N MET A 488 -25.72 -0.92 10.55
CA MET A 488 -26.27 -1.78 11.60
C MET A 488 -25.54 -1.67 12.94
N LEU A 489 -24.22 -1.48 12.96
CA LEU A 489 -23.41 -1.48 14.19
C LEU A 489 -23.12 -0.07 14.76
N THR A 490 -23.79 0.94 14.20
CA THR A 490 -23.70 2.32 14.67
C THR A 490 -24.09 2.47 16.14
N LYS A 491 -23.29 3.23 16.89
CA LYS A 491 -23.53 3.56 18.31
C LYS A 491 -24.07 4.98 18.49
N GLN A 492 -24.29 5.72 17.40
CA GLN A 492 -24.99 7.00 17.46
C GLN A 492 -26.49 6.80 17.68
N ASP A 493 -27.06 7.64 18.54
CA ASP A 493 -28.48 7.67 18.90
C ASP A 493 -29.18 8.98 18.46
N GLU A 494 -28.43 9.93 17.90
CA GLU A 494 -28.94 11.09 17.19
C GLU A 494 -29.11 10.69 15.71
N GLY A 495 -30.34 10.53 15.22
CA GLY A 495 -30.61 9.80 13.98
C GLY A 495 -30.03 10.45 12.73
N LEU A 496 -29.90 11.78 12.73
CA LEU A 496 -29.35 12.59 11.64
C LEU A 496 -27.85 12.31 11.33
N VAL A 497 -27.11 11.65 12.22
CA VAL A 497 -25.73 11.17 11.97
C VAL A 497 -25.53 9.68 12.30
N SER A 498 -26.62 8.92 12.31
CA SER A 498 -26.61 7.48 12.56
C SER A 498 -26.30 6.67 11.30
N GLY A 499 -25.66 5.52 11.46
CA GLY A 499 -25.30 4.64 10.35
C GLY A 499 -24.33 5.32 9.38
N SER A 500 -24.68 5.39 8.10
CA SER A 500 -23.92 6.13 7.08
C SER A 500 -24.23 7.64 7.03
N LYS A 501 -25.24 8.14 7.77
CA LYS A 501 -25.66 9.55 7.68
C LYS A 501 -24.60 10.49 8.23
N GLY A 502 -24.35 11.58 7.50
CA GLY A 502 -23.38 12.62 7.86
C GLY A 502 -21.91 12.18 7.73
N ILE A 503 -21.62 11.04 7.09
CA ILE A 503 -20.26 10.67 6.67
C ILE A 503 -19.97 11.34 5.33
N GLU A 504 -18.79 11.95 5.20
CA GLU A 504 -18.28 12.52 3.96
C GLU A 504 -18.19 11.44 2.85
N TRP A 505 -18.64 11.78 1.62
CA TRP A 505 -18.95 10.78 0.58
C TRP A 505 -17.74 10.05 -0.01
N ASP A 506 -16.51 10.47 0.30
CA ASP A 506 -15.26 9.78 -0.03
C ASP A 506 -14.75 8.85 1.09
N ALA A 507 -15.47 8.76 2.22
CA ALA A 507 -15.20 7.80 3.30
C ALA A 507 -16.23 6.66 3.42
N VAL A 508 -17.40 6.74 2.77
CA VAL A 508 -18.47 5.72 2.89
C VAL A 508 -18.10 4.35 2.32
N GLU A 509 -17.11 4.31 1.43
CA GLU A 509 -16.55 3.10 0.78
C GLU A 509 -15.44 2.42 1.60
N LEU A 510 -15.03 2.99 2.74
CA LEU A 510 -14.03 2.39 3.63
C LEU A 510 -14.46 0.99 4.16
N PRO A 511 -15.64 0.81 4.78
CA PRO A 511 -16.02 -0.48 5.35
C PRO A 511 -16.37 -1.53 4.30
N SER A 512 -16.87 -1.15 3.12
CA SER A 512 -17.21 -2.06 2.01
C SER A 512 -15.95 -2.71 1.44
N GLN A 513 -15.01 -1.90 0.97
CA GLN A 513 -13.73 -2.38 0.43
C GLN A 513 -12.83 -3.03 1.50
N PHE A 514 -12.96 -2.63 2.77
CA PHE A 514 -12.31 -3.33 3.88
C PHE A 514 -12.79 -4.78 4.00
N MET A 515 -14.08 -5.05 3.78
CA MET A 515 -14.62 -6.41 3.81
C MET A 515 -14.14 -7.26 2.62
N GLU A 516 -14.03 -6.71 1.41
CA GLU A 516 -13.48 -7.42 0.23
C GLU A 516 -12.09 -8.04 0.50
N ASN A 517 -11.25 -7.39 1.30
CA ASN A 517 -9.92 -7.90 1.65
C ASN A 517 -9.95 -9.26 2.38
N TRP A 518 -11.02 -9.57 3.12
CA TRP A 518 -11.16 -10.83 3.84
C TRP A 518 -11.48 -12.02 2.93
N CYS A 519 -11.98 -11.80 1.70
CA CYS A 519 -12.15 -12.88 0.70
C CYS A 519 -10.80 -13.55 0.36
N TYR A 520 -9.68 -12.84 0.54
CA TYR A 520 -8.31 -13.35 0.37
C TYR A 520 -7.63 -13.75 1.69
N GLN A 521 -8.27 -13.57 2.86
CA GLN A 521 -7.75 -14.11 4.11
C GLN A 521 -7.97 -15.63 4.11
N ARG A 522 -6.90 -16.38 4.34
CA ARG A 522 -6.83 -17.83 4.11
C ARG A 522 -7.97 -18.63 4.77
N ASP A 523 -8.21 -18.39 6.05
CA ASP A 523 -9.12 -19.21 6.86
C ASP A 523 -10.58 -18.81 6.58
N THR A 524 -10.81 -17.54 6.27
CA THR A 524 -12.07 -17.02 5.73
C THR A 524 -12.38 -17.69 4.40
N LEU A 525 -11.43 -17.70 3.45
CA LEU A 525 -11.55 -18.38 2.16
C LEU A 525 -11.83 -19.88 2.31
N MET A 526 -11.10 -20.59 3.17
CA MET A 526 -11.34 -22.00 3.48
C MET A 526 -12.66 -22.26 4.26
N SER A 527 -13.22 -21.23 4.91
CA SER A 527 -14.52 -21.35 5.58
C SER A 527 -15.69 -21.31 4.59
N ILE A 528 -15.61 -20.47 3.55
CA ILE A 528 -16.64 -20.33 2.51
C ILE A 528 -16.50 -21.37 1.38
N ALA A 529 -15.27 -21.71 0.98
CA ALA A 529 -15.00 -22.46 -0.24
C ALA A 529 -15.17 -23.98 -0.01
N LYS A 530 -16.41 -24.46 -0.09
CA LYS A 530 -16.81 -25.86 0.15
C LYS A 530 -17.74 -26.35 -0.95
N HIS A 531 -17.41 -27.49 -1.55
CA HIS A 531 -18.15 -28.06 -2.68
C HIS A 531 -19.61 -28.35 -2.29
N TYR A 532 -20.57 -27.75 -3.00
CA TYR A 532 -21.98 -27.73 -2.57
C TYR A 532 -22.63 -29.13 -2.43
N GLU A 533 -22.13 -30.15 -3.15
CA GLU A 533 -22.65 -31.53 -3.08
C GLU A 533 -21.92 -32.42 -2.06
N THR A 534 -20.61 -32.25 -1.88
CA THR A 534 -19.77 -33.19 -1.10
C THR A 534 -19.37 -32.61 0.26
N GLY A 535 -19.47 -31.29 0.44
CA GLY A 535 -19.01 -30.58 1.63
C GLY A 535 -17.48 -30.45 1.74
N GLU A 536 -16.73 -30.96 0.78
CA GLU A 536 -15.26 -30.92 0.78
C GLU A 536 -14.73 -29.50 0.59
N CYS A 537 -13.73 -29.10 1.38
CA CYS A 537 -13.08 -27.80 1.25
C CYS A 537 -12.27 -27.71 -0.05
N LEU A 538 -12.12 -26.48 -0.56
CA LEU A 538 -11.27 -26.16 -1.72
C LEU A 538 -9.85 -26.72 -1.53
N PRO A 539 -9.28 -27.47 -2.51
CA PRO A 539 -7.93 -28.01 -2.38
C PRO A 539 -6.87 -26.92 -2.15
N GLU A 540 -5.91 -27.21 -1.27
CA GLU A 540 -4.84 -26.29 -0.85
C GLU A 540 -4.08 -25.65 -2.02
N GLU A 541 -3.82 -26.44 -3.08
CA GLU A 541 -3.17 -25.96 -4.29
C GLU A 541 -4.02 -24.93 -5.05
N VAL A 542 -5.35 -25.14 -5.12
CA VAL A 542 -6.28 -24.24 -5.79
C VAL A 542 -6.48 -22.96 -4.99
N CYS A 543 -6.55 -23.04 -3.66
CA CYS A 543 -6.49 -21.87 -2.77
C CYS A 543 -5.21 -21.07 -3.00
N SER A 544 -4.04 -21.72 -3.00
CA SER A 544 -2.74 -21.07 -3.27
C SER A 544 -2.68 -20.39 -4.64
N LYS A 545 -3.24 -21.03 -5.67
CA LYS A 545 -3.36 -20.45 -7.02
C LYS A 545 -4.23 -19.20 -7.00
N LEU A 546 -5.42 -19.26 -6.40
CA LEU A 546 -6.37 -18.14 -6.30
C LEU A 546 -5.72 -16.93 -5.62
N LEU A 547 -5.05 -17.13 -4.49
CA LEU A 547 -4.29 -16.07 -3.82
C LEU A 547 -3.18 -15.49 -4.72
N SER A 548 -2.49 -16.32 -5.52
CA SER A 548 -1.47 -15.85 -6.46
C SER A 548 -2.03 -15.07 -7.67
N ALA A 549 -3.32 -15.26 -7.99
CA ALA A 549 -4.01 -14.58 -9.07
C ALA A 549 -4.59 -13.20 -8.67
N ARG A 550 -4.61 -12.84 -7.37
CA ARG A 550 -5.16 -11.58 -6.84
C ARG A 550 -4.65 -10.33 -7.57
N THR A 551 -3.37 -10.29 -7.93
CA THR A 551 -2.72 -9.12 -8.55
C THR A 551 -2.68 -9.17 -10.08
N PHE A 552 -3.31 -10.19 -10.70
CA PHE A 552 -3.39 -10.29 -12.15
C PHE A 552 -4.19 -9.12 -12.74
N ARG A 553 -3.54 -8.35 -13.62
CA ARG A 553 -4.13 -7.16 -14.27
C ARG A 553 -4.58 -6.04 -13.33
N ALA A 554 -4.09 -5.99 -12.10
CA ALA A 554 -4.42 -4.94 -11.13
C ALA A 554 -4.15 -3.53 -11.71
N GLY A 555 -3.02 -3.35 -12.43
CA GLY A 555 -2.71 -2.11 -13.12
C GLY A 555 -3.76 -1.70 -14.16
N SER A 556 -4.20 -2.64 -15.01
CA SER A 556 -5.25 -2.39 -16.01
C SER A 556 -6.62 -2.05 -15.41
N GLU A 557 -7.07 -2.78 -14.38
CA GLU A 557 -8.40 -2.56 -13.82
C GLU A 557 -8.44 -1.29 -12.95
N LEU A 558 -7.36 -0.94 -12.25
CA LEU A 558 -7.21 0.37 -11.58
C LEU A 558 -7.18 1.52 -12.60
N LEU A 559 -6.49 1.37 -13.74
CA LEU A 559 -6.54 2.39 -14.81
C LEU A 559 -7.96 2.60 -15.36
N ARG A 560 -8.76 1.54 -15.46
CA ARG A 560 -10.19 1.61 -15.83
C ARG A 560 -11.01 2.38 -14.79
N GLN A 561 -10.82 2.13 -13.49
CA GLN A 561 -11.49 2.92 -12.43
C GLN A 561 -11.05 4.40 -12.46
N LEU A 562 -9.77 4.67 -12.74
CA LEU A 562 -9.24 6.01 -12.87
C LEU A 562 -9.74 6.75 -14.13
N ARG A 563 -10.09 6.08 -15.24
CA ARG A 563 -10.84 6.69 -16.36
C ARG A 563 -12.15 7.29 -15.87
N PHE A 564 -12.93 6.53 -15.10
CA PHE A 564 -14.22 6.97 -14.59
C PHE A 564 -14.09 8.12 -13.59
N ALA A 565 -13.14 8.06 -12.66
CA ALA A 565 -12.86 9.18 -11.74
C ALA A 565 -12.38 10.44 -12.49
N SER A 566 -11.52 10.28 -13.49
CA SER A 566 -10.98 11.40 -14.28
C SER A 566 -12.06 12.07 -15.14
N VAL A 567 -12.92 11.30 -15.81
CA VAL A 567 -13.96 11.84 -16.70
C VAL A 567 -15.08 12.51 -15.92
N ASP A 568 -15.47 11.95 -14.77
CA ASP A 568 -16.42 12.57 -13.82
C ASP A 568 -15.92 13.94 -13.34
N MET A 569 -14.68 14.01 -12.85
CA MET A 569 -14.07 15.28 -12.41
C MET A 569 -13.93 16.29 -13.56
N GLU A 570 -13.49 15.88 -14.76
CA GLU A 570 -13.31 16.75 -15.92
C GLU A 570 -14.66 17.31 -16.44
N LEU A 571 -15.71 16.48 -16.47
CA LEU A 571 -17.09 16.88 -16.83
C LEU A 571 -17.71 17.84 -15.82
N HIS A 572 -17.22 17.86 -14.58
CA HIS A 572 -17.72 18.71 -13.49
C HIS A 572 -16.80 19.86 -13.06
N THR A 573 -15.67 20.05 -13.73
CA THR A 573 -14.73 21.16 -13.51
C THR A 573 -14.51 22.00 -14.78
N ASN A 574 -13.92 21.41 -15.82
CA ASN A 574 -13.41 22.12 -17.00
C ASN A 574 -14.36 22.10 -18.20
N TYR A 575 -15.31 21.16 -18.26
CA TYR A 575 -16.28 21.07 -19.36
C TYR A 575 -17.30 22.22 -19.32
N ILE A 576 -17.57 22.81 -20.49
CA ILE A 576 -18.57 23.88 -20.66
C ILE A 576 -19.71 23.35 -21.55
N PRO A 577 -20.88 22.98 -20.96
CA PRO A 577 -22.02 22.46 -21.70
C PRO A 577 -22.53 23.44 -22.77
N GLY A 578 -22.70 22.95 -23.99
CA GLY A 578 -23.10 23.78 -25.14
C GLY A 578 -21.94 24.51 -25.84
N GLY A 579 -20.69 24.24 -25.45
CA GLY A 579 -19.50 24.62 -26.21
C GLY A 579 -19.30 23.79 -27.49
N SER A 580 -18.13 23.93 -28.11
CA SER A 580 -17.75 23.20 -29.33
C SER A 580 -17.26 21.77 -29.09
N GLU A 581 -17.01 21.38 -27.85
CA GLU A 581 -16.54 20.06 -27.44
C GLU A 581 -17.71 19.25 -26.86
N THR A 582 -17.79 17.94 -27.14
CA THR A 582 -18.82 17.05 -26.59
C THR A 582 -18.31 16.24 -25.41
N VAL A 583 -19.22 15.69 -24.60
CA VAL A 583 -18.87 14.77 -23.50
C VAL A 583 -18.07 13.53 -23.95
N TYR A 584 -18.15 13.14 -25.23
CA TYR A 584 -17.39 12.02 -25.78
C TYR A 584 -15.98 12.45 -26.23
N ASP A 585 -15.77 13.72 -26.60
CA ASP A 585 -14.44 14.27 -26.83
C ASP A 585 -13.65 14.40 -25.52
N ILE A 586 -14.35 14.76 -24.42
CA ILE A 586 -13.81 14.74 -23.05
C ILE A 586 -13.34 13.34 -22.68
N ASP A 587 -14.18 12.32 -22.85
CA ASP A 587 -13.80 10.92 -22.61
C ASP A 587 -12.65 10.46 -23.52
N GLN A 588 -12.67 10.81 -24.80
CA GLN A 588 -11.56 10.53 -25.74
C GLN A 588 -10.25 11.25 -25.35
N ARG A 589 -10.31 12.41 -24.69
CA ARG A 589 -9.15 13.11 -24.13
C ARG A 589 -8.63 12.40 -22.88
N VAL A 590 -9.51 12.05 -21.95
CA VAL A 590 -9.17 11.34 -20.69
C VAL A 590 -8.65 9.93 -20.97
N GLY A 591 -9.27 9.20 -21.91
CA GLY A 591 -8.90 7.84 -22.31
C GLY A 591 -7.45 7.71 -22.76
N ARG A 592 -6.90 8.71 -23.45
CA ARG A 592 -5.48 8.73 -23.88
C ARG A 592 -4.47 8.66 -22.73
N ARG A 593 -4.87 9.01 -21.49
CA ARG A 593 -4.02 8.94 -20.28
C ARG A 593 -4.38 7.78 -19.34
N THR A 594 -5.54 7.15 -19.54
CA THR A 594 -6.17 6.18 -18.62
C THR A 594 -6.50 4.84 -19.29
N HIS A 595 -6.16 4.67 -20.58
CA HIS A 595 -6.37 3.44 -21.33
C HIS A 595 -5.17 3.11 -22.22
N ALA A 596 -4.84 1.82 -22.32
CA ALA A 596 -3.65 1.35 -23.04
C ALA A 596 -3.81 1.37 -24.57
N ILE A 597 -5.05 1.37 -25.07
CA ILE A 597 -5.41 1.53 -26.49
C ILE A 597 -6.42 2.67 -26.67
N PRO A 598 -6.51 3.29 -27.87
CA PRO A 598 -7.56 4.28 -28.16
C PRO A 598 -8.96 3.72 -27.98
N LEU A 599 -9.87 4.54 -27.44
CA LEU A 599 -11.28 4.22 -27.30
C LEU A 599 -11.98 4.26 -28.67
N LEU A 600 -13.03 3.44 -28.86
CA LEU A 600 -13.79 3.46 -30.12
C LEU A 600 -14.50 4.82 -30.31
N PRO A 601 -14.57 5.37 -31.54
CA PRO A 601 -15.39 6.55 -31.83
C PRO A 601 -16.88 6.35 -31.52
N GLU A 602 -17.33 5.09 -31.45
CA GLU A 602 -18.67 4.66 -31.07
C GLU A 602 -18.86 4.40 -29.56
N ASP A 603 -17.85 4.61 -28.70
CA ASP A 603 -18.02 4.42 -27.24
C ASP A 603 -18.96 5.48 -26.65
N ARG A 604 -20.04 5.03 -26.01
CA ARG A 604 -21.07 5.88 -25.40
C ARG A 604 -21.32 5.49 -23.94
N PHE A 605 -20.39 4.79 -23.26
CA PHE A 605 -20.60 4.23 -21.92
C PHE A 605 -21.14 5.23 -20.87
N LEU A 606 -20.85 6.53 -21.00
CA LEU A 606 -21.43 7.62 -20.20
C LEU A 606 -22.96 7.58 -20.13
N CYS A 607 -23.63 7.10 -21.19
CA CYS A 607 -25.09 6.90 -21.26
C CYS A 607 -25.62 5.83 -20.30
N SER A 608 -24.72 5.04 -19.70
CA SER A 608 -24.98 3.98 -18.72
C SER A 608 -24.16 4.15 -17.43
N LEU A 609 -23.56 5.33 -17.19
CA LEU A 609 -22.78 5.65 -15.99
C LEU A 609 -23.68 6.26 -14.89
N SER A 610 -24.64 5.46 -14.40
CA SER A 610 -25.64 5.84 -13.39
C SER A 610 -25.03 6.55 -12.19
N HIS A 611 -23.86 6.09 -11.73
CA HIS A 611 -23.16 6.59 -10.54
C HIS A 611 -23.04 8.12 -10.49
N ILE A 612 -22.84 8.77 -11.65
CA ILE A 612 -22.66 10.22 -11.73
C ILE A 612 -23.87 10.95 -12.32
N PHE A 613 -24.83 10.26 -12.95
CA PHE A 613 -25.97 10.90 -13.64
C PHE A 613 -27.33 10.65 -12.99
N SER A 614 -27.54 9.51 -12.32
CA SER A 614 -28.71 9.25 -11.47
C SER A 614 -28.37 9.23 -9.97
N ASP A 615 -27.13 8.85 -9.62
CA ASP A 615 -26.75 8.53 -8.24
C ASP A 615 -25.85 9.64 -7.61
N GLN A 616 -25.35 9.38 -6.40
CA GLN A 616 -24.71 10.39 -5.55
C GLN A 616 -23.20 10.64 -5.82
N TYR A 617 -22.58 9.96 -6.78
CA TYR A 617 -21.14 10.06 -7.07
C TYR A 617 -20.77 11.16 -8.10
N ALA A 618 -21.67 12.10 -8.38
CA ALA A 618 -21.40 13.22 -9.28
C ALA A 618 -20.27 14.13 -8.74
N ALA A 619 -19.17 14.27 -9.47
CA ALA A 619 -17.90 14.81 -8.97
C ALA A 619 -17.47 14.12 -7.66
N GLY A 620 -17.41 12.80 -7.73
CA GLY A 620 -17.34 11.89 -6.59
C GLY A 620 -17.05 10.44 -6.95
N TYR A 621 -16.89 10.06 -8.23
CA TYR A 621 -16.48 8.69 -8.57
C TYR A 621 -15.06 8.37 -8.08
N TYR A 622 -14.25 9.39 -7.78
CA TYR A 622 -12.97 9.24 -7.11
C TYR A 622 -13.09 8.67 -5.68
N SER A 623 -14.28 8.76 -5.03
CA SER A 623 -14.54 8.23 -3.68
C SER A 623 -14.08 6.78 -3.52
N TYR A 624 -14.30 5.93 -4.55
CA TYR A 624 -13.86 4.54 -4.53
C TYR A 624 -12.36 4.40 -4.28
N GLN A 625 -11.52 5.19 -4.96
CA GLN A 625 -10.06 5.07 -4.85
C GLN A 625 -9.50 5.88 -3.67
N TRP A 626 -10.21 6.93 -3.21
CA TRP A 626 -9.91 7.61 -1.96
C TRP A 626 -10.12 6.68 -0.75
N ALA A 627 -11.27 5.99 -0.72
CA ALA A 627 -11.54 4.96 0.26
C ALA A 627 -10.68 3.71 0.10
N GLU A 628 -10.22 3.36 -1.10
CA GLU A 628 -9.35 2.20 -1.33
C GLU A 628 -7.99 2.37 -0.62
N VAL A 629 -7.46 3.60 -0.59
CA VAL A 629 -6.32 3.98 0.25
C VAL A 629 -6.63 3.76 1.74
N LEU A 630 -7.80 4.22 2.22
CA LEU A 630 -8.22 4.03 3.61
C LEU A 630 -8.40 2.53 3.96
N SER A 631 -9.04 1.74 3.09
CA SER A 631 -9.44 0.36 3.38
C SER A 631 -8.27 -0.61 3.34
N PHE A 632 -7.33 -0.47 2.39
CA PHE A 632 -6.08 -1.23 2.40
C PHE A 632 -5.19 -0.85 3.59
N ASP A 633 -5.13 0.43 3.97
CA ASP A 633 -4.32 0.84 5.11
C ASP A 633 -4.96 0.40 6.44
N ALA A 634 -6.29 0.41 6.54
CA ALA A 634 -7.03 -0.19 7.65
C ALA A 634 -6.80 -1.70 7.75
N PHE A 635 -6.86 -2.43 6.63
CA PHE A 635 -6.54 -3.86 6.59
C PHE A 635 -5.07 -4.14 6.96
N SER A 636 -4.13 -3.27 6.56
CA SER A 636 -2.73 -3.40 6.97
C SER A 636 -2.52 -3.29 8.49
N ALA A 637 -3.44 -2.67 9.23
CA ALA A 637 -3.42 -2.67 10.70
C ALA A 637 -3.74 -4.05 11.32
N PHE A 638 -4.30 -4.99 10.54
CA PHE A 638 -4.44 -6.41 10.89
C PHE A 638 -3.21 -7.22 10.44
N GLU A 639 -2.61 -6.91 9.28
CA GLU A 639 -1.31 -7.47 8.89
C GLU A 639 -0.23 -7.19 9.95
N GLU A 640 -0.14 -5.96 10.43
CA GLU A 640 0.77 -5.51 11.51
C GLU A 640 0.52 -6.22 12.85
N ALA A 641 -0.69 -6.77 13.06
CA ALA A 641 -1.09 -7.45 14.28
C ALA A 641 -0.85 -8.98 14.23
N GLY A 642 -0.69 -9.53 13.03
CA GLY A 642 -0.57 -10.97 12.75
C GLY A 642 -1.90 -11.58 12.33
N LEU A 643 -2.05 -11.87 11.03
CA LEU A 643 -3.21 -12.58 10.45
C LEU A 643 -3.25 -14.08 10.81
N ASP A 644 -2.27 -14.57 11.59
CA ASP A 644 -2.20 -15.89 12.22
C ASP A 644 -2.51 -15.87 13.73
N ASN A 645 -2.91 -14.71 14.28
CA ASN A 645 -3.17 -14.50 15.70
C ASN A 645 -4.64 -14.09 15.95
N ASP A 646 -5.50 -15.10 16.10
CA ASP A 646 -6.92 -15.00 16.50
C ASP A 646 -7.23 -13.87 17.50
N THR A 647 -6.44 -13.76 18.58
CA THR A 647 -6.67 -12.77 19.64
C THR A 647 -6.40 -11.35 19.15
N ALA A 648 -5.31 -11.13 18.43
CA ALA A 648 -4.98 -9.82 17.88
C ALA A 648 -5.94 -9.40 16.76
N ILE A 649 -6.43 -10.36 15.95
CA ILE A 649 -7.48 -10.11 14.95
C ILE A 649 -8.79 -9.69 15.64
N LYS A 650 -9.20 -10.39 16.71
CA LYS A 650 -10.39 -10.04 17.51
C LYS A 650 -10.25 -8.66 18.16
N GLU A 651 -9.12 -8.35 18.78
CA GLU A 651 -8.86 -7.02 19.37
C GLU A 651 -8.92 -5.90 18.31
N LYS A 652 -8.37 -6.14 17.11
CA LYS A 652 -8.43 -5.18 15.98
C LYS A 652 -9.83 -5.06 15.38
N GLY A 653 -10.56 -6.16 15.25
CA GLY A 653 -11.94 -6.19 14.76
C GLY A 653 -12.89 -5.44 15.70
N LEU A 654 -12.78 -5.68 17.02
CA LEU A 654 -13.52 -4.94 18.04
C LEU A 654 -13.18 -3.45 17.99
N LYS A 655 -11.90 -3.08 17.79
CA LYS A 655 -11.52 -1.68 17.60
C LYS A 655 -12.10 -1.06 16.33
N PHE A 656 -12.12 -1.79 15.21
CA PHE A 656 -12.72 -1.32 13.94
C PHE A 656 -14.23 -1.12 14.09
N ARG A 657 -14.94 -2.06 14.75
CA ARG A 657 -16.34 -1.91 15.13
C ARG A 657 -16.55 -0.67 15.99
N ASP A 658 -15.76 -0.52 17.05
CA ASP A 658 -15.93 0.53 18.05
C ASP A 658 -15.41 1.90 17.59
N THR A 659 -14.96 2.02 16.34
CA THR A 659 -14.61 3.30 15.67
C THR A 659 -15.35 3.45 14.34
N VAL A 660 -14.85 2.82 13.27
CA VAL A 660 -15.30 2.97 11.86
C VAL A 660 -16.78 2.60 11.65
N LEU A 661 -17.28 1.59 12.36
CA LEU A 661 -18.68 1.17 12.28
C LEU A 661 -19.57 1.86 13.33
N ALA A 662 -18.99 2.32 14.44
CA ALA A 662 -19.72 2.88 15.57
C ALA A 662 -20.08 4.37 15.42
N PHE A 663 -19.15 5.21 14.95
CA PHE A 663 -19.31 6.67 15.07
C PHE A 663 -20.28 7.31 14.08
N GLY A 664 -20.61 6.64 12.97
CA GLY A 664 -21.37 7.24 11.87
C GLY A 664 -20.79 8.59 11.42
N GLY A 665 -21.66 9.53 11.01
CA GLY A 665 -21.25 10.91 10.72
C GLY A 665 -20.99 11.78 11.95
N GLY A 666 -21.13 11.22 13.16
CA GLY A 666 -21.01 11.95 14.42
C GLY A 666 -19.58 12.32 14.83
N LYS A 667 -18.61 12.02 13.97
CA LYS A 667 -17.18 12.35 14.08
C LYS A 667 -16.62 12.53 12.67
N SER A 668 -15.57 13.33 12.50
CA SER A 668 -14.86 13.46 11.22
C SER A 668 -14.25 12.11 10.79
N PRO A 669 -14.47 11.61 9.56
CA PRO A 669 -13.95 10.30 9.13
C PRO A 669 -12.43 10.19 9.18
N LEU A 670 -11.69 11.28 8.98
CA LEU A 670 -10.24 11.30 9.19
C LEU A 670 -9.88 11.03 10.66
N GLU A 671 -10.62 11.61 11.60
CA GLU A 671 -10.39 11.37 13.03
C GLU A 671 -10.83 9.96 13.45
N VAL A 672 -11.94 9.44 12.92
CA VAL A 672 -12.33 8.03 13.10
C VAL A 672 -11.23 7.10 12.60
N PHE A 673 -10.67 7.40 11.43
CA PHE A 673 -9.57 6.62 10.85
C PHE A 673 -8.30 6.71 11.71
N ILE A 674 -7.89 7.90 12.15
CA ILE A 674 -6.73 8.08 13.04
C ILE A 674 -6.95 7.36 14.38
N GLU A 675 -8.16 7.42 14.94
CA GLU A 675 -8.52 6.75 16.18
C GLU A 675 -8.42 5.23 16.03
N PHE A 676 -8.82 4.66 14.89
CA PHE A 676 -8.58 3.26 14.54
C PHE A 676 -7.09 2.94 14.29
N ARG A 677 -6.47 3.61 13.31
CA ARG A 677 -5.16 3.26 12.72
C ARG A 677 -3.97 3.64 13.61
N GLY A 678 -4.12 4.68 14.43
CA GLY A 678 -3.05 5.31 15.22
C GLY A 678 -2.23 6.35 14.47
N ARG A 679 -2.59 6.68 13.23
CA ARG A 679 -1.97 7.70 12.35
C ARG A 679 -2.90 8.06 11.20
N GLU A 680 -2.57 9.13 10.48
CA GLU A 680 -3.15 9.47 9.17
C GLU A 680 -2.94 8.35 8.13
N PRO A 681 -3.78 8.26 7.08
CA PRO A 681 -3.71 7.21 6.06
C PRO A 681 -2.47 7.32 5.14
N SER A 682 -2.11 6.21 4.48
CA SER A 682 -1.00 6.14 3.52
C SER A 682 -1.34 5.26 2.29
N PRO A 683 -1.10 5.74 1.05
CA PRO A 683 -1.33 4.96 -0.17
C PRO A 683 -0.35 3.78 -0.34
N GLU A 684 0.72 3.69 0.45
CA GLU A 684 1.70 2.59 0.42
C GLU A 684 1.05 1.20 0.58
N ALA A 685 -0.09 1.10 1.27
CA ALA A 685 -0.84 -0.15 1.40
C ALA A 685 -1.48 -0.55 0.07
N MET A 686 -2.29 0.33 -0.52
CA MET A 686 -2.92 0.13 -1.83
C MET A 686 -1.88 -0.16 -2.93
N LEU A 687 -0.80 0.63 -2.97
CA LEU A 687 0.29 0.44 -3.94
C LEU A 687 1.02 -0.90 -3.76
N ARG A 688 1.14 -1.43 -2.53
CA ARG A 688 1.70 -2.77 -2.27
C ARG A 688 0.78 -3.87 -2.80
N TYR A 689 -0.54 -3.73 -2.62
CA TYR A 689 -1.51 -4.72 -3.09
C TYR A 689 -1.66 -4.73 -4.61
N ASN A 690 -1.67 -3.56 -5.25
CA ASN A 690 -1.87 -3.42 -6.69
C ASN A 690 -0.56 -3.56 -7.53
N ALA A 691 0.60 -3.76 -6.90
CA ALA A 691 1.86 -4.02 -7.59
C ALA A 691 2.03 -5.52 -7.96
N PRO A 692 2.16 -5.89 -9.27
CA PRO A 692 2.20 -7.28 -9.72
C PRO A 692 3.49 -8.06 -9.38
N ASN A 693 4.43 -7.49 -8.62
CA ASN A 693 5.65 -8.15 -8.14
C ASN A 693 5.66 -8.39 -6.62
N SER A 694 4.51 -8.28 -5.93
CA SER A 694 4.35 -8.48 -4.48
C SER A 694 4.48 -9.94 -3.99
N HIS A 695 5.27 -10.78 -4.67
CA HIS A 695 5.60 -12.18 -4.32
C HIS A 695 6.45 -12.34 -3.04
N HIS A 696 6.31 -11.44 -2.07
CA HIS A 696 7.00 -11.42 -0.78
C HIS A 696 6.03 -11.43 0.41
N LEU A 697 4.86 -12.05 0.25
CA LEU A 697 4.21 -12.78 1.35
C LEU A 697 4.90 -14.16 1.47
N PRO A 698 5.75 -14.40 2.50
CA PRO A 698 6.41 -15.69 2.67
C PRO A 698 5.42 -16.70 3.25
N LEU A 699 4.66 -17.38 2.38
CA LEU A 699 3.80 -18.49 2.78
C LEU A 699 4.61 -19.52 3.59
N PRO A 700 4.25 -19.78 4.87
CA PRO A 700 4.83 -20.88 5.61
C PRO A 700 4.37 -22.22 5.01
N TRP A 701 5.05 -23.30 5.41
CA TRP A 701 4.74 -24.70 5.07
C TRP A 701 5.00 -25.11 3.59
N LYS A 702 6.06 -25.89 3.37
CA LYS A 702 6.12 -26.87 2.28
C LYS A 702 6.57 -28.23 2.83
N SER A 703 5.71 -29.23 2.66
CA SER A 703 6.01 -30.66 2.88
C SER A 703 6.62 -31.29 1.61
N THR A 704 6.82 -32.61 1.57
CA THR A 704 7.91 -33.23 0.77
C THR A 704 7.49 -34.33 -0.22
N GLY A 705 7.82 -34.12 -1.51
CA GLY A 705 8.02 -35.17 -2.53
C GLY A 705 6.77 -35.62 -3.30
N PRO A 706 6.90 -36.53 -4.31
CA PRO A 706 8.11 -37.25 -4.76
C PRO A 706 8.62 -36.85 -6.18
N HIS A 707 9.32 -37.75 -6.90
CA HIS A 707 10.17 -37.50 -8.08
C HIS A 707 9.53 -37.81 -9.46
N PHE A 708 10.05 -37.19 -10.53
CA PHE A 708 10.67 -37.77 -11.78
C PHE A 708 10.85 -36.60 -12.80
N ALA A 709 12.04 -36.12 -13.21
CA ALA A 709 13.07 -36.67 -14.12
C ALA A 709 12.54 -36.91 -15.57
N THR A 710 13.17 -36.49 -16.70
CA THR A 710 14.61 -36.37 -17.01
C THR A 710 14.97 -35.48 -18.25
N ARG A 711 16.20 -34.89 -18.29
CA ARG A 711 17.15 -34.77 -19.46
C ARG A 711 16.81 -33.89 -20.70
N LYS A 712 17.75 -33.25 -21.45
CA LYS A 712 19.23 -32.97 -21.33
C LYS A 712 19.74 -32.06 -22.50
N VAL A 713 21.00 -31.56 -22.40
CA VAL A 713 22.02 -31.24 -23.45
C VAL A 713 22.47 -29.76 -23.58
N THR A 714 23.72 -29.52 -23.13
CA THR A 714 24.69 -28.43 -23.44
C THR A 714 25.77 -29.00 -24.43
N PRO A 715 26.78 -28.31 -25.05
CA PRO A 715 27.78 -27.41 -24.39
C PRO A 715 28.66 -26.40 -25.23
N ASN A 716 29.51 -25.59 -24.54
CA ASN A 716 31.00 -25.44 -24.69
C ASN A 716 31.51 -24.13 -23.98
N LYS A 717 32.52 -24.10 -23.06
CA LYS A 717 34.02 -24.26 -23.11
C LYS A 717 34.78 -22.93 -23.47
N LEU A 718 35.98 -22.54 -22.97
CA LEU A 718 37.12 -23.28 -22.34
C LEU A 718 38.22 -22.40 -21.59
N LYS A 719 38.66 -22.74 -20.35
CA LYS A 719 40.05 -22.65 -19.72
C LYS A 719 40.83 -21.27 -19.65
N ASN A 720 42.03 -21.06 -19.01
CA ASN A 720 43.11 -21.92 -18.42
C ASN A 720 44.13 -21.20 -17.44
N ARG A 721 44.47 -21.80 -16.26
CA ARG A 721 45.83 -21.89 -15.55
C ARG A 721 46.64 -20.61 -15.13
N PHE A 722 47.76 -20.57 -14.37
CA PHE A 722 48.80 -21.53 -13.82
C PHE A 722 49.52 -20.95 -12.54
N LYS A 723 49.79 -21.68 -11.43
CA LYS A 723 51.03 -22.41 -10.93
C LYS A 723 51.85 -21.76 -9.76
N THR A 724 52.93 -22.41 -9.29
CA THR A 724 53.38 -22.46 -7.84
C THR A 724 54.91 -22.60 -7.62
N LEU A 725 55.39 -22.50 -6.36
CA LEU A 725 56.75 -22.89 -5.86
C LEU A 725 56.73 -23.45 -4.41
N THR A 726 57.87 -23.88 -3.86
CA THR A 726 58.00 -25.03 -2.90
C THR A 726 59.20 -24.98 -1.93
N PHE A 727 59.22 -25.79 -0.85
CA PHE A 727 60.39 -26.60 -0.38
C PHE A 727 59.97 -27.77 0.56
N THR A 728 60.91 -28.62 1.04
CA THR A 728 60.70 -30.06 1.32
C THR A 728 61.39 -30.66 2.58
N ASP A 729 61.33 -32.01 2.71
CA ASP A 729 62.18 -32.96 3.50
C ASP A 729 61.66 -33.41 4.89
N SER A 730 61.88 -34.64 5.38
CA SER A 730 62.18 -35.99 4.82
C SER A 730 61.96 -37.06 5.95
N LEU A 731 61.67 -38.37 5.76
CA LEU A 731 62.56 -39.50 5.41
C LEU A 731 61.79 -40.86 5.44
N ARG A 732 62.16 -41.82 4.56
CA ARG A 732 62.36 -43.32 4.71
C ARG A 732 61.44 -44.19 5.62
N THR A 733 61.15 -45.50 5.41
CA THR A 733 61.53 -46.62 4.47
C THR A 733 60.52 -47.79 4.72
N SER A 734 60.44 -48.98 4.07
CA SER A 734 61.04 -49.72 2.92
C SER A 734 60.19 -51.01 2.68
N LEU A 735 60.62 -51.96 1.82
CA LEU A 735 60.09 -53.32 1.60
C LEU A 735 58.75 -53.37 0.81
N ASP A 736 58.64 -53.77 -0.46
CA ASP A 736 59.43 -54.53 -1.48
C ASP A 736 58.78 -55.90 -1.80
N TYR A 737 58.17 -56.02 -2.99
CA TYR A 737 58.35 -57.20 -3.85
C TYR A 737 58.01 -56.88 -5.33
N GLU A 738 58.96 -57.20 -6.21
CA GLU A 738 58.87 -57.18 -7.69
C GLU A 738 58.69 -58.65 -8.19
N PRO A 739 58.85 -59.09 -9.48
CA PRO A 739 59.43 -58.43 -10.66
C PRO A 739 58.69 -58.67 -12.01
N GLU A 740 59.35 -58.27 -13.11
CA GLU A 740 59.34 -58.85 -14.48
C GLU A 740 58.03 -58.84 -15.34
N GLU A 741 58.08 -58.74 -16.68
CA GLU A 741 59.03 -58.07 -17.60
C GLU A 741 58.41 -57.95 -19.02
N GLY A 742 59.03 -57.16 -19.92
CA GLY A 742 59.13 -57.56 -21.34
C GLY A 742 58.22 -56.91 -22.43
N ILE A 743 58.90 -56.17 -23.33
CA ILE A 743 58.76 -56.23 -24.82
C ILE A 743 57.48 -55.65 -25.51
N ASP A 744 57.57 -54.35 -25.83
CA ASP A 744 57.67 -53.78 -27.20
C ASP A 744 56.48 -53.65 -28.21
N LYS A 745 56.46 -52.48 -28.89
CA LYS A 745 55.83 -52.09 -30.18
C LYS A 745 54.41 -52.58 -30.59
N GLY A 746 53.40 -51.84 -30.10
CA GLY A 746 52.65 -50.85 -30.92
C GLY A 746 51.69 -51.31 -32.04
N SER A 747 50.40 -51.01 -31.90
CA SER A 747 49.37 -51.19 -32.95
C SER A 747 48.06 -50.39 -32.71
N ARG A 748 47.18 -50.34 -33.73
CA ARG A 748 45.72 -50.06 -33.62
C ARG A 748 44.98 -51.41 -33.34
N PRO A 749 43.65 -51.47 -33.12
CA PRO A 749 42.64 -50.46 -32.86
C PRO A 749 42.01 -50.65 -31.45
N GLY A 750 40.81 -50.13 -31.18
CA GLY A 750 40.22 -50.11 -29.83
C GLY A 750 39.07 -51.09 -29.57
N LEU A 751 38.89 -51.42 -28.29
CA LEU A 751 37.60 -51.75 -27.66
C LEU A 751 37.62 -51.21 -26.20
N ARG A 752 36.46 -51.20 -25.51
CA ARG A 752 36.32 -50.86 -24.08
C ARG A 752 36.68 -52.09 -23.20
N PRO A 753 36.95 -51.99 -21.86
CA PRO A 753 36.46 -50.96 -20.93
C PRO A 753 37.48 -50.54 -19.80
N THR A 754 36.95 -50.13 -18.65
CA THR A 754 37.58 -49.90 -17.32
C THR A 754 38.59 -48.76 -17.16
N SER A 755 38.11 -47.67 -16.56
CA SER A 755 38.90 -46.80 -15.67
C SER A 755 38.35 -46.92 -14.25
N GLN A 756 39.14 -47.39 -13.29
CA GLN A 756 38.72 -47.47 -11.88
C GLN A 756 38.50 -46.05 -11.32
N GLY A 757 37.25 -45.74 -10.95
CA GLY A 757 36.89 -44.43 -10.42
C GLY A 757 37.17 -44.30 -8.93
N ARG A 758 38.05 -43.36 -8.54
CA ARG A 758 38.19 -42.96 -7.13
C ARG A 758 36.97 -42.13 -6.71
N LEU A 759 36.21 -42.63 -5.74
CA LEU A 759 34.97 -42.00 -5.26
C LEU A 759 35.25 -41.00 -4.12
N PRO A 760 34.79 -39.73 -4.22
CA PRO A 760 34.72 -38.85 -3.06
C PRO A 760 33.54 -39.29 -2.17
N VAL A 761 33.83 -40.00 -1.08
CA VAL A 761 32.79 -40.47 -0.17
C VAL A 761 32.28 -39.30 0.68
N VAL A 762 31.05 -38.86 0.38
CA VAL A 762 30.36 -37.78 1.09
C VAL A 762 29.31 -38.37 2.03
N ILE A 763 29.70 -38.61 3.29
CA ILE A 763 28.78 -39.11 4.30
C ILE A 763 27.89 -37.96 4.78
N ARG A 764 26.57 -38.13 4.65
CA ARG A 764 25.55 -37.25 5.22
C ARG A 764 24.80 -37.98 6.33
N ARG A 765 24.91 -37.49 7.56
CA ARG A 765 24.01 -37.80 8.69
C ARG A 765 23.63 -36.48 9.36
N SER A 766 22.37 -36.38 9.78
CA SER A 766 21.84 -35.30 10.64
C SER A 766 22.30 -33.89 10.26
N GLY A 767 22.12 -33.49 9.00
CA GLY A 767 22.32 -32.11 8.54
C GLY A 767 23.76 -31.63 8.35
N ARG A 768 24.79 -32.47 8.53
CA ARG A 768 26.19 -32.13 8.19
C ARG A 768 26.68 -32.92 6.98
N VAL A 769 27.60 -32.30 6.24
CA VAL A 769 28.22 -32.83 5.02
C VAL A 769 29.73 -32.86 5.21
N SER A 770 30.28 -33.99 5.63
CA SER A 770 31.73 -34.19 5.71
C SER A 770 32.25 -34.74 4.39
N ARG A 771 33.30 -34.12 3.83
CA ARG A 771 34.06 -34.67 2.70
C ARG A 771 35.31 -35.36 3.24
N TYR A 772 35.43 -36.65 2.96
CA TYR A 772 36.63 -37.42 3.24
C TYR A 772 37.35 -37.76 1.94
N PHE A 773 38.67 -37.87 2.01
CA PHE A 773 39.50 -38.35 0.91
C PHE A 773 40.09 -39.72 1.27
N TRP A 774 40.07 -40.65 0.31
CA TRP A 774 40.71 -41.96 0.41
C TRP A 774 41.87 -42.00 -0.58
N ASP A 775 43.10 -42.10 -0.06
CA ASP A 775 44.32 -42.13 -0.87
C ASP A 775 44.62 -43.51 -1.46
N GLY A 776 44.29 -44.55 -0.69
CA GLY A 776 44.53 -45.97 -0.91
C GLY A 776 44.46 -46.75 0.40
N ASN A 777 44.97 -46.18 1.50
CA ASN A 777 45.16 -46.86 2.79
C ASN A 777 44.46 -46.18 3.98
N CYS A 778 44.12 -44.89 3.93
CA CYS A 778 43.37 -44.24 5.01
C CYS A 778 42.41 -43.13 4.54
N LEU A 779 41.54 -42.70 5.47
CA LEU A 779 40.36 -41.87 5.19
C LEU A 779 40.46 -40.52 5.93
N GLN A 780 41.01 -39.50 5.28
CA GLN A 780 41.32 -38.20 5.90
C GLN A 780 40.22 -37.14 5.71
N LEU A 781 40.08 -36.24 6.70
CA LEU A 781 39.12 -35.13 6.73
C LEU A 781 39.84 -33.80 6.44
N VAL A 782 39.33 -32.99 5.53
CA VAL A 782 39.97 -31.71 5.13
C VAL A 782 39.28 -30.52 5.77
N CYS A 783 40.03 -29.79 6.61
CA CYS A 783 39.74 -28.40 7.00
C CYS A 783 40.63 -27.42 6.21
N VAL A 784 40.25 -26.15 6.17
CA VAL A 784 41.01 -25.06 5.54
C VAL A 784 41.12 -23.92 6.56
N ASP A 785 42.33 -23.44 6.81
CA ASP A 785 42.66 -22.54 7.93
C ASP A 785 43.81 -21.59 7.57
N GLY A 786 43.92 -20.48 8.32
CA GLY A 786 45.11 -19.61 8.36
C GLY A 786 45.02 -18.27 7.59
N GLY A 787 45.51 -17.15 8.15
CA GLY A 787 45.98 -16.94 9.52
C GLY A 787 46.83 -15.67 9.71
N ALA A 788 46.82 -15.10 10.93
CA ALA A 788 47.82 -14.18 11.45
C ALA A 788 47.65 -14.05 12.99
N SER A 789 48.74 -13.85 13.73
CA SER A 789 48.76 -13.81 15.20
C SER A 789 49.50 -12.58 15.73
N PHE A 790 49.11 -12.08 16.92
CA PHE A 790 49.97 -11.89 18.09
C PHE A 790 49.21 -11.28 19.29
N PHE A 791 49.64 -11.66 20.50
CA PHE A 791 49.26 -11.17 21.84
C PHE A 791 47.84 -11.43 22.42
N SER A 792 47.88 -11.63 23.75
CA SER A 792 46.87 -12.02 24.76
C SER A 792 45.58 -11.17 24.87
N PRO A 793 44.55 -11.61 25.63
CA PRO A 793 44.48 -12.79 26.51
C PRO A 793 43.60 -13.94 26.01
N ASP A 794 43.77 -15.10 26.65
CA ASP A 794 43.03 -16.32 26.34
C ASP A 794 41.54 -16.21 26.76
N PHE A 795 40.66 -16.72 25.91
CA PHE A 795 39.20 -16.70 26.07
C PHE A 795 38.56 -18.06 25.69
N ASP A 796 39.33 -19.15 25.78
CA ASP A 796 38.92 -20.53 25.44
C ASP A 796 37.60 -21.00 26.09
N GLY A 797 37.17 -20.37 27.19
CA GLY A 797 35.85 -20.58 27.80
C GLY A 797 34.68 -20.42 26.81
N PHE A 798 34.74 -19.47 25.86
CA PHE A 798 33.68 -19.28 24.86
C PHE A 798 33.65 -20.40 23.81
N ARG A 799 34.81 -21.01 23.50
CA ARG A 799 34.88 -22.18 22.61
C ARG A 799 34.34 -23.41 23.32
N LYS A 800 34.77 -23.67 24.56
CA LYS A 800 34.27 -24.78 25.40
C LYS A 800 32.76 -24.72 25.62
N LEU A 801 32.18 -23.53 25.88
CA LEU A 801 30.73 -23.37 26.02
C LEU A 801 29.95 -23.82 24.77
N PHE A 802 30.48 -23.50 23.58
CA PHE A 802 29.89 -23.92 22.29
C PHE A 802 30.23 -25.36 21.86
N THR A 803 31.24 -26.01 22.44
CA THR A 803 31.53 -27.44 22.20
C THR A 803 30.66 -28.36 23.08
N ILE A 804 30.28 -27.89 24.27
CA ILE A 804 29.45 -28.65 25.23
C ILE A 804 27.96 -28.55 24.90
N LEU A 805 27.52 -27.47 24.22
CA LEU A 805 26.14 -27.27 23.81
C LEU A 805 25.93 -27.66 22.33
N GLY A 806 24.92 -28.51 22.08
CA GLY A 806 24.68 -29.14 20.76
C GLY A 806 24.30 -28.18 19.64
N SER A 807 24.10 -28.71 18.42
CA SER A 807 23.85 -27.89 17.21
C SER A 807 22.67 -26.92 17.35
N ALA A 808 21.67 -27.25 18.16
CA ALA A 808 20.56 -26.37 18.50
C ALA A 808 21.01 -25.00 19.04
N VAL A 809 22.09 -24.90 19.83
CA VAL A 809 22.57 -23.62 20.37
C VAL A 809 23.34 -22.82 19.30
N ARG A 810 24.09 -23.49 18.41
CA ARG A 810 24.66 -22.85 17.22
C ARG A 810 23.55 -22.27 16.34
N ASP A 811 22.54 -23.07 16.04
CA ASP A 811 21.44 -22.73 15.12
C ASP A 811 20.44 -21.76 15.79
N PHE A 812 20.47 -21.64 17.12
CA PHE A 812 19.79 -20.58 17.90
C PHE A 812 20.50 -19.24 17.79
N PHE A 813 21.84 -19.21 17.83
CA PHE A 813 22.64 -17.99 18.05
C PHE A 813 23.30 -17.39 16.79
N ILE A 814 23.49 -18.20 15.74
CA ILE A 814 24.16 -17.83 14.48
C ILE A 814 23.17 -18.11 13.32
N PRO A 815 23.00 -17.21 12.33
CA PRO A 815 22.13 -17.47 11.18
C PRO A 815 22.70 -18.59 10.30
N LYS A 816 21.82 -19.31 9.58
CA LYS A 816 22.19 -20.49 8.78
C LYS A 816 23.13 -20.16 7.61
N GLN A 817 23.04 -18.96 7.05
CA GLN A 817 23.92 -18.45 5.99
C GLN A 817 24.35 -17.02 6.34
N VAL A 818 25.65 -16.75 6.34
CA VAL A 818 26.21 -15.40 6.55
C VAL A 818 27.53 -15.25 5.81
N ASN A 819 27.86 -14.01 5.46
CA ASN A 819 29.20 -13.63 5.04
C ASN A 819 30.22 -13.97 6.15
N GLY A 820 31.36 -14.57 5.83
CA GLY A 820 32.33 -15.09 6.82
C GLY A 820 32.83 -14.05 7.84
N ASN A 821 32.79 -12.76 7.46
CA ASN A 821 33.12 -11.62 8.31
C ASN A 821 32.18 -11.45 9.52
N TYR A 822 30.97 -12.03 9.47
CA TYR A 822 29.96 -11.95 10.55
C TYR A 822 30.48 -12.47 11.90
N MET A 823 31.24 -13.56 11.91
CA MET A 823 31.75 -14.12 13.18
C MET A 823 32.78 -13.20 13.85
N TYR A 824 33.57 -12.46 13.07
CA TYR A 824 34.49 -11.44 13.58
C TYR A 824 33.72 -10.23 14.11
N TYR A 825 32.67 -9.78 13.40
CA TYR A 825 31.76 -8.75 13.90
C TYR A 825 31.09 -9.17 15.22
N VAL A 826 30.57 -10.39 15.33
CA VAL A 826 29.92 -10.91 16.55
C VAL A 826 30.90 -11.02 17.72
N LYS A 827 32.17 -11.40 17.49
CA LYS A 827 33.22 -11.40 18.53
C LYS A 827 33.41 -10.02 19.16
N TRP A 828 33.48 -8.97 18.32
CA TRP A 828 33.65 -7.59 18.81
C TRP A 828 32.35 -7.01 19.37
N LYS A 829 31.18 -7.42 18.84
CA LYS A 829 29.86 -7.11 19.39
C LYS A 829 29.67 -7.63 20.81
N PHE A 830 30.10 -8.88 21.08
CA PHE A 830 30.12 -9.44 22.43
C PHE A 830 30.89 -8.55 23.40
N LEU A 831 32.15 -8.24 23.07
CA LEU A 831 33.02 -7.45 23.93
C LEU A 831 32.40 -6.08 24.26
N HIS A 832 31.92 -5.37 23.23
CA HIS A 832 31.39 -4.02 23.46
C HIS A 832 30.06 -4.05 24.24
N ARG A 833 29.10 -4.93 23.92
CA ARG A 833 27.80 -4.99 24.64
C ARG A 833 27.94 -5.35 26.11
N VAL A 834 28.81 -6.30 26.47
CA VAL A 834 29.05 -6.67 27.88
C VAL A 834 29.55 -5.46 28.68
N PHE A 835 30.56 -4.76 28.18
CA PHE A 835 31.17 -3.62 28.89
C PHE A 835 30.25 -2.38 28.88
N SER A 836 29.55 -2.12 27.78
CA SER A 836 28.57 -1.02 27.67
C SER A 836 27.35 -1.22 28.57
N SER A 837 26.84 -2.45 28.68
CA SER A 837 25.76 -2.81 29.61
C SER A 837 26.21 -2.63 31.07
N ALA A 838 27.39 -3.16 31.43
CA ALA A 838 27.94 -2.99 32.78
C ALA A 838 28.13 -1.52 33.16
N LEU A 839 28.60 -0.68 32.22
CA LEU A 839 28.70 0.77 32.39
C LEU A 839 27.34 1.45 32.60
N GLN A 840 26.31 1.06 31.84
CA GLN A 840 24.97 1.63 31.99
C GLN A 840 24.37 1.34 33.37
N VAL A 841 24.59 0.14 33.92
CA VAL A 841 24.17 -0.19 35.30
C VAL A 841 24.85 0.72 36.33
N LEU A 842 26.16 0.94 36.21
CA LEU A 842 26.91 1.83 37.10
C LEU A 842 26.44 3.30 36.98
N ALA A 843 26.17 3.77 35.76
CA ALA A 843 25.62 5.11 35.50
C ALA A 843 24.22 5.29 36.11
N THR A 844 23.34 4.31 35.96
CA THR A 844 22.00 4.31 36.59
C THR A 844 22.10 4.29 38.12
N GLN A 845 23.02 3.52 38.70
CA GLN A 845 23.27 3.51 40.14
C GLN A 845 23.85 4.83 40.67
N ALA A 846 24.69 5.53 39.90
CA ALA A 846 25.15 6.88 40.22
C ALA A 846 23.99 7.88 40.20
N MET A 847 23.19 7.87 39.11
CA MET A 847 22.01 8.72 38.96
C MET A 847 21.03 8.56 40.14
N PHE A 848 20.74 7.33 40.59
CA PHE A 848 19.86 7.10 41.75
C PHE A 848 20.42 7.69 43.06
N ARG A 849 21.74 7.62 43.30
CA ARG A 849 22.37 8.25 44.46
C ARG A 849 22.28 9.77 44.41
N ALA A 850 22.44 10.38 43.22
CA ALA A 850 22.34 11.82 43.03
C ALA A 850 20.90 12.36 43.25
N ILE A 851 19.87 11.56 42.96
CA ILE A 851 18.45 11.84 43.30
C ILE A 851 18.19 11.69 44.83
N GLY A 852 19.15 11.14 45.58
CA GLY A 852 19.01 10.87 47.02
C GLY A 852 18.21 9.60 47.34
N ILE A 853 17.94 8.73 46.36
CA ILE A 853 17.26 7.44 46.60
C ILE A 853 18.23 6.52 47.35
N GLY A 854 18.10 6.50 48.68
CA GLY A 854 19.04 5.91 49.63
C GLY A 854 19.25 6.75 50.90
N TYR A 855 18.88 8.03 50.88
CA TYR A 855 18.81 8.89 52.07
C TYR A 855 17.38 9.46 52.23
N SER A 856 16.95 9.68 53.47
CA SER A 856 15.54 9.58 53.87
C SER A 856 14.60 10.75 53.53
N ARG A 857 14.95 11.63 52.57
CA ARG A 857 14.10 12.75 52.11
C ARG A 857 14.31 13.12 50.63
N SER A 858 13.61 12.42 49.73
CA SER A 858 13.28 12.93 48.39
C SER A 858 11.79 12.68 48.11
N LEU A 859 11.08 13.68 47.58
CA LEU A 859 9.67 13.51 47.21
C LEU A 859 9.57 12.74 45.88
N PRO A 860 8.77 11.66 45.78
CA PRO A 860 8.58 10.92 44.53
C PRO A 860 8.15 11.82 43.37
N SER A 861 7.31 12.83 43.63
CA SER A 861 6.84 13.80 42.62
C SER A 861 7.96 14.64 42.00
N ALA A 862 8.98 14.99 42.78
CA ALA A 862 10.14 15.75 42.29
C ALA A 862 11.09 14.86 41.46
N ALA A 863 11.26 13.59 41.84
CA ALA A 863 11.97 12.60 41.03
C ALA A 863 11.24 12.34 39.70
N ALA A 864 9.92 12.22 39.73
CA ALA A 864 9.08 12.03 38.54
C ALA A 864 9.15 13.25 37.58
N LEU A 865 9.05 14.48 38.10
CA LEU A 865 9.16 15.69 37.27
C LEU A 865 10.55 15.79 36.61
N ASN A 866 11.62 15.51 37.36
CA ASN A 866 12.98 15.48 36.83
C ASN A 866 13.17 14.38 35.77
N TRP A 867 12.50 13.23 35.90
CA TRP A 867 12.49 12.18 34.87
C TRP A 867 11.74 12.62 33.61
N VAL A 868 10.54 13.20 33.75
CA VAL A 868 9.76 13.70 32.60
C VAL A 868 10.53 14.78 31.82
N LEU A 869 11.21 15.70 32.51
CA LEU A 869 12.06 16.71 31.87
C LEU A 869 13.28 16.06 31.17
N LYS A 870 13.99 15.15 31.85
CA LYS A 870 15.15 14.43 31.28
C LYS A 870 14.78 13.64 30.02
N ASP A 871 13.68 12.89 30.06
CA ASP A 871 13.27 11.99 28.98
C ASP A 871 12.48 12.69 27.87
N GLY A 872 11.69 13.71 28.19
CA GLY A 872 11.02 14.56 27.20
C GLY A 872 12.02 15.29 26.32
N LEU A 873 12.99 15.99 26.92
CA LEU A 873 14.06 16.67 26.18
C LEU A 873 14.90 15.67 25.36
N GLY A 874 15.25 14.52 25.95
CA GLY A 874 15.99 13.47 25.23
C GLY A 874 15.25 12.96 23.99
N ARG A 875 13.95 12.65 24.11
CA ARG A 875 13.12 12.17 22.99
C ARG A 875 12.95 13.25 21.91
N LEU A 876 12.69 14.50 22.29
CA LEU A 876 12.55 15.63 21.37
C LEU A 876 13.84 15.89 20.60
N SER A 877 15.00 15.95 21.29
CA SER A 877 16.30 16.14 20.64
C SER A 877 16.66 14.99 19.69
N ARG A 878 16.26 13.75 19.99
CA ARG A 878 16.37 12.62 19.06
C ARG A 878 15.59 12.88 17.77
N CYS A 879 14.36 13.41 17.84
CA CYS A 879 13.54 13.67 16.67
C CYS A 879 14.18 14.76 15.78
N ILE A 880 14.58 15.88 16.38
CA ILE A 880 15.27 16.99 15.70
C ILE A 880 16.58 16.51 15.04
N TYR A 881 17.40 15.74 15.75
CA TYR A 881 18.66 15.22 15.22
C TYR A 881 18.44 14.21 14.07
N THR A 882 17.44 13.33 14.20
CA THR A 882 17.15 12.33 13.16
C THR A 882 16.68 13.00 11.87
N ALA A 883 15.80 14.00 11.96
CA ALA A 883 15.37 14.81 10.81
C ALA A 883 16.55 15.59 10.19
N GLY A 884 17.41 16.21 11.01
CA GLY A 884 18.53 17.01 10.54
C GLY A 884 19.73 16.24 9.95
N LEU A 885 19.88 14.94 10.25
CA LEU A 885 21.02 14.13 9.78
C LEU A 885 20.62 12.88 8.96
N ALA A 886 19.36 12.72 8.58
CA ALA A 886 18.87 11.54 7.84
C ALA A 886 19.80 11.10 6.69
N SER A 887 20.14 12.00 5.77
CA SER A 887 20.99 11.70 4.59
C SER A 887 22.49 11.47 4.90
N ALA A 888 22.93 11.69 6.15
CA ALA A 888 24.28 11.35 6.59
C ALA A 888 24.41 9.88 7.03
N PHE A 889 23.32 9.24 7.48
CA PHE A 889 23.36 7.85 7.94
C PHE A 889 23.71 6.86 6.82
N ASP A 890 23.17 7.06 5.62
CA ASP A 890 23.41 6.20 4.46
C ASP A 890 24.77 6.44 3.80
N THR A 891 25.19 7.70 3.69
CA THR A 891 26.43 8.07 3.00
C THR A 891 27.68 7.79 3.84
N ASN A 892 27.62 8.02 5.15
CA ASN A 892 28.78 8.01 6.05
C ASN A 892 28.64 7.03 7.24
N LEU A 893 27.84 5.97 7.06
CA LEU A 893 27.41 5.00 8.08
C LEU A 893 28.45 4.69 9.17
N LYS A 894 29.65 4.23 8.79
CA LYS A 894 30.70 3.82 9.75
C LYS A 894 31.16 4.98 10.64
N ARG A 895 31.38 6.15 10.05
CA ARG A 895 31.88 7.36 10.74
C ARG A 895 30.80 7.95 11.66
N VAL A 896 29.55 8.00 11.19
CA VAL A 896 28.42 8.45 12.03
C VAL A 896 28.23 7.49 13.20
N ARG A 897 28.10 6.18 12.95
CA ARG A 897 27.90 5.14 13.97
C ARG A 897 29.02 5.13 15.02
N PHE A 898 30.29 5.32 14.64
CA PHE A 898 31.39 5.44 15.60
C PHE A 898 31.34 6.77 16.38
N SER A 899 31.15 7.90 15.71
CA SER A 899 31.08 9.23 16.36
C SER A 899 29.94 9.31 17.38
N THR A 900 28.78 8.75 17.07
CA THR A 900 27.64 8.72 18.01
C THR A 900 27.87 7.76 19.17
N SER A 901 28.61 6.66 18.96
CA SER A 901 29.05 5.79 20.07
C SER A 901 30.05 6.47 21.00
N VAL A 902 30.92 7.36 20.49
CA VAL A 902 31.76 8.22 21.35
C VAL A 902 30.88 9.16 22.19
N MET A 903 29.87 9.80 21.59
CA MET A 903 28.89 10.61 22.34
C MET A 903 28.14 9.80 23.40
N PHE A 904 27.75 8.55 23.09
CA PHE A 904 27.10 7.65 24.03
C PHE A 904 28.02 7.31 25.22
N SER A 905 29.29 6.96 24.96
CA SER A 905 30.25 6.67 26.04
C SER A 905 30.49 7.90 26.92
N LEU A 906 30.67 9.09 26.33
CA LEU A 906 30.78 10.35 27.07
C LEU A 906 29.54 10.65 27.93
N SER A 907 28.33 10.33 27.45
CA SER A 907 27.09 10.52 28.21
C SER A 907 26.99 9.64 29.46
N ILE A 908 27.54 8.42 29.40
CA ILE A 908 27.67 7.53 30.58
C ILE A 908 28.63 8.17 31.59
N GLY A 909 29.75 8.75 31.12
CA GLY A 909 30.66 9.53 31.95
C GLY A 909 29.95 10.69 32.65
N MET A 910 29.11 11.45 31.92
CA MET A 910 28.34 12.56 32.51
C MET A 910 27.34 12.11 33.58
N GLU A 911 26.64 10.99 33.39
CA GLU A 911 25.77 10.43 34.44
C GLU A 911 26.57 9.95 35.67
N LEU A 912 27.76 9.37 35.47
CA LEU A 912 28.65 8.96 36.55
C LEU A 912 29.21 10.14 37.36
N LEU A 913 29.25 11.36 36.79
CA LEU A 913 29.62 12.59 37.51
C LEU A 913 28.48 13.16 38.37
N THR A 914 27.22 12.76 38.16
CA THR A 914 26.07 13.35 38.89
C THR A 914 26.14 13.28 40.42
N PRO A 915 26.73 12.25 41.08
CA PRO A 915 26.87 12.24 42.54
C PRO A 915 27.91 13.22 43.08
N ALA A 916 28.85 13.67 42.24
CA ALA A 916 29.87 14.66 42.62
C ALA A 916 29.37 16.10 42.47
N PHE A 917 28.34 16.32 41.65
CA PHE A 917 27.74 17.62 41.37
C PHE A 917 26.20 17.57 41.51
N PRO A 918 25.65 17.22 42.69
CA PRO A 918 24.21 17.00 42.86
C PRO A 918 23.37 18.26 42.60
N GLU A 919 23.91 19.45 42.86
CA GLU A 919 23.28 20.74 42.53
C GLU A 919 22.99 20.91 41.03
N TYR A 920 23.81 20.29 40.18
CA TYR A 920 23.69 20.31 38.71
C TYR A 920 23.07 19.02 38.14
N PHE A 921 22.46 18.18 39.00
CA PHE A 921 21.92 16.87 38.64
C PHE A 921 21.05 16.91 37.37
N LEU A 922 20.03 17.76 37.34
CA LEU A 922 19.05 17.79 36.26
C LEU A 922 19.70 18.22 34.92
N LEU A 923 20.64 19.17 34.96
CA LEU A 923 21.37 19.64 33.79
C LEU A 923 22.27 18.53 33.22
N LEU A 924 23.12 17.94 34.07
CA LEU A 924 24.03 16.86 33.68
C LEU A 924 23.29 15.63 33.16
N ALA A 925 22.21 15.22 33.86
CA ALA A 925 21.39 14.08 33.45
C ALA A 925 20.63 14.35 32.14
N SER A 926 20.12 15.57 31.91
CA SER A 926 19.40 15.92 30.67
C SER A 926 20.34 15.97 29.46
N VAL A 927 21.51 16.61 29.58
CA VAL A 927 22.51 16.65 28.50
C VAL A 927 23.03 15.24 28.17
N ALA A 928 23.26 14.41 29.19
CA ALA A 928 23.60 13.01 28.98
C ALA A 928 22.48 12.25 28.23
N ASN A 929 21.21 12.44 28.61
CA ASN A 929 20.10 11.75 27.96
C ASN A 929 19.90 12.15 26.50
N ILE A 930 20.08 13.44 26.19
CA ILE A 930 20.07 13.96 24.82
C ILE A 930 21.12 13.23 23.98
N ALA A 931 22.37 13.13 24.46
CA ALA A 931 23.43 12.38 23.78
C ALA A 931 23.12 10.88 23.63
N LYS A 932 22.49 10.25 24.64
CA LYS A 932 22.04 8.85 24.56
C LYS A 932 20.97 8.63 23.48
N GLN A 933 19.93 9.45 23.47
CA GLN A 933 18.80 9.32 22.55
C GLN A 933 19.21 9.60 21.10
N ILE A 934 20.10 10.57 20.89
CA ILE A 934 20.76 10.84 19.59
C ILE A 934 21.55 9.60 19.11
N SER A 935 22.34 8.98 19.98
CA SER A 935 23.09 7.78 19.60
C SER A 935 22.20 6.56 19.39
N LEU A 936 21.09 6.42 20.13
CA LEU A 936 20.12 5.34 19.95
C LEU A 936 19.43 5.44 18.58
N ALA A 937 18.99 6.64 18.17
CA ALA A 937 18.42 6.87 16.85
C ALA A 937 19.43 6.51 15.73
N SER A 938 20.67 6.97 15.89
CA SER A 938 21.76 6.70 14.95
C SER A 938 22.13 5.21 14.86
N TYR A 939 22.09 4.49 15.99
CA TYR A 939 22.28 3.04 16.04
C TYR A 939 21.16 2.30 15.29
N LEU A 940 19.90 2.69 15.51
CA LEU A 940 18.73 2.08 14.87
C LEU A 940 18.74 2.28 13.35
N ALA A 941 18.88 3.53 12.88
CA ALA A 941 18.92 3.87 11.46
C ALA A 941 20.01 3.09 10.71
N THR A 942 21.20 3.01 11.29
CA THR A 942 22.34 2.32 10.64
C THR A 942 22.30 0.79 10.77
N ASN A 943 21.44 0.20 11.62
CA ASN A 943 21.51 -1.24 11.92
C ASN A 943 21.09 -2.12 10.73
N THR A 944 20.08 -1.72 9.98
CA THR A 944 19.55 -2.50 8.84
C THR A 944 20.60 -2.68 7.75
N ALA A 945 21.34 -1.61 7.41
CA ALA A 945 22.44 -1.68 6.44
C ALA A 945 23.63 -2.51 6.95
N VAL A 946 23.95 -2.44 8.26
CA VAL A 946 24.96 -3.33 8.88
C VAL A 946 24.54 -4.80 8.77
N HIS A 947 23.29 -5.14 9.09
CA HIS A 947 22.79 -6.52 8.96
C HIS A 947 22.77 -6.98 7.49
N ARG A 948 22.40 -6.11 6.55
CA ARG A 948 22.40 -6.39 5.10
C ARG A 948 23.81 -6.71 4.55
N SER A 949 24.87 -6.14 5.13
CA SER A 949 26.26 -6.49 4.76
C SER A 949 26.68 -7.93 5.09
N PHE A 950 25.93 -8.61 5.96
CA PHE A 950 26.21 -9.99 6.40
C PHE A 950 25.24 -11.03 5.85
N ALA A 951 24.09 -10.60 5.31
CA ALA A 951 23.06 -11.49 4.76
C ALA A 951 23.50 -12.15 3.44
N ILE A 952 23.00 -13.36 3.19
CA ILE A 952 23.19 -14.12 1.94
C ILE A 952 21.86 -14.78 1.59
N ALA A 953 21.41 -14.66 0.33
CA ALA A 953 20.15 -15.20 -0.16
C ALA A 953 18.94 -14.78 0.71
N ASP A 954 18.67 -13.47 0.72
CA ASP A 954 17.49 -12.80 1.29
C ASP A 954 17.21 -13.03 2.80
N ASN A 955 18.12 -13.67 3.53
CA ASN A 955 17.95 -13.99 4.95
C ASN A 955 18.14 -12.80 5.94
N LEU A 956 17.92 -11.56 5.50
CA LEU A 956 18.09 -10.35 6.32
C LEU A 956 17.28 -10.38 7.63
N GLY A 957 16.08 -10.97 7.60
CA GLY A 957 15.27 -11.21 8.80
C GLY A 957 15.92 -12.17 9.79
N GLU A 958 16.53 -13.27 9.30
CA GLU A 958 17.27 -14.21 10.14
C GLU A 958 18.49 -13.54 10.78
N VAL A 959 19.31 -12.84 9.99
CA VAL A 959 20.47 -12.09 10.50
C VAL A 959 20.06 -11.10 11.59
N SER A 960 18.94 -10.39 11.39
CA SER A 960 18.42 -9.39 12.33
C SER A 960 17.88 -10.01 13.61
N ALA A 961 17.07 -11.07 13.53
CA ALA A 961 16.53 -11.76 14.70
C ALA A 961 17.65 -12.39 15.55
N LYS A 962 18.61 -13.07 14.92
CA LYS A 962 19.80 -13.63 15.60
C LYS A 962 20.65 -12.52 16.23
N ALA A 963 20.79 -11.38 15.55
CA ALA A 963 21.46 -10.22 16.12
C ALA A 963 20.75 -9.68 17.36
N GLN A 964 19.42 -9.66 17.45
CA GLN A 964 18.74 -9.23 18.69
C GLN A 964 18.93 -10.23 19.84
N ILE A 965 18.81 -11.54 19.56
CA ILE A 965 19.08 -12.61 20.55
C ILE A 965 20.49 -12.46 21.14
N GLN A 966 21.50 -12.25 20.30
CA GLN A 966 22.87 -11.97 20.73
C GLN A 966 22.95 -10.75 21.65
N THR A 967 22.30 -9.63 21.28
CA THR A 967 22.31 -8.40 22.08
C THR A 967 21.77 -8.66 23.48
N VAL A 968 20.59 -9.29 23.61
CA VAL A 968 19.99 -9.62 24.92
C VAL A 968 20.89 -10.53 25.76
N CYS A 969 21.47 -11.58 25.16
CA CYS A 969 22.40 -12.46 25.87
C CYS A 969 23.67 -11.73 26.36
N PHE A 970 24.24 -10.84 25.55
CA PHE A 970 25.44 -10.08 25.91
C PHE A 970 25.14 -9.00 26.97
N ASP A 971 23.98 -8.36 26.89
CA ASP A 971 23.55 -7.36 27.86
C ASP A 971 23.32 -7.98 29.25
N ASN A 972 22.73 -9.18 29.30
CA ASN A 972 22.56 -9.96 30.54
C ASN A 972 23.90 -10.38 31.17
N LEU A 973 24.93 -10.66 30.36
CA LEU A 973 26.29 -10.90 30.86
C LEU A 973 26.94 -9.61 31.40
N GLY A 974 26.65 -8.44 30.82
CA GLY A 974 27.05 -7.14 31.36
C GLY A 974 26.33 -6.77 32.67
N LEU A 975 25.05 -7.10 32.79
CA LEU A 975 24.27 -6.98 34.02
C LEU A 975 24.86 -7.86 35.14
N LEU A 976 25.20 -9.12 34.83
CA LEU A 976 25.86 -10.03 35.76
C LEU A 976 27.25 -9.51 36.17
N LEU A 977 28.05 -9.00 35.23
CA LEU A 977 29.36 -8.38 35.52
C LEU A 977 29.21 -7.18 36.48
N ALA A 978 28.26 -6.28 36.23
CA ALA A 978 27.98 -5.16 37.13
C ALA A 978 27.45 -5.60 38.50
N ALA A 979 26.63 -6.66 38.57
CA ALA A 979 26.16 -7.22 39.83
C ALA A 979 27.32 -7.81 40.65
N LEU A 980 28.21 -8.58 40.03
CA LEU A 980 29.41 -9.15 40.67
C LEU A 980 30.37 -8.06 41.17
N LEU A 981 30.63 -7.03 40.35
CA LEU A 981 31.44 -5.88 40.75
C LEU A 981 30.84 -5.15 41.98
N ASN A 982 29.51 -4.96 42.00
CA ASN A 982 28.82 -4.38 43.15
C ASN A 982 28.91 -5.27 44.41
N MET A 983 28.75 -6.60 44.27
CA MET A 983 28.83 -7.53 45.40
C MET A 983 30.24 -7.61 46.00
N LEU A 984 31.29 -7.65 45.17
CA LEU A 984 32.70 -7.68 45.60
C LEU A 984 33.12 -6.43 46.38
N LEU A 985 32.46 -5.30 46.15
CA LEU A 985 32.84 -3.99 46.70
C LEU A 985 31.88 -3.45 47.79
N LYS A 986 30.82 -4.21 48.11
CA LYS A 986 29.80 -3.90 49.13
C LYS A 986 30.38 -3.49 50.49
N ASN A 987 31.55 -4.03 50.86
CA ASN A 987 32.14 -3.84 52.19
C ASN A 987 33.11 -2.64 52.28
N ASN A 988 33.35 -1.86 51.21
CA ASN A 988 34.38 -0.81 51.24
C ASN A 988 33.90 0.51 50.60
N GLN A 989 33.19 1.30 51.42
CA GLN A 989 32.42 2.49 51.01
C GLN A 989 33.26 3.59 50.32
N ARG A 990 34.56 3.72 50.67
CA ARG A 990 35.47 4.68 50.01
C ARG A 990 35.84 4.25 48.59
N LEU A 991 36.16 2.96 48.40
CA LEU A 991 36.36 2.39 47.06
C LEU A 991 35.08 2.52 46.24
N TYR A 992 33.92 2.23 46.83
CA TYR A 992 32.61 2.26 46.16
C TYR A 992 32.16 3.66 45.67
N ALA A 993 32.81 4.74 46.13
CA ALA A 993 32.64 6.10 45.63
C ALA A 993 33.64 6.47 44.51
N GLY A 994 34.91 6.07 44.65
CA GLY A 994 35.96 6.34 43.64
C GLY A 994 35.95 5.38 42.44
N LEU A 995 35.42 4.17 42.61
CA LEU A 995 35.42 3.10 41.60
C LEU A 995 34.94 3.53 40.21
N PRO A 996 33.82 4.28 40.05
CA PRO A 996 33.32 4.57 38.71
C PRO A 996 34.30 5.44 37.91
N PHE A 997 35.07 6.30 38.56
CA PHE A 997 36.09 7.14 37.91
C PHE A 997 37.30 6.32 37.40
N ILE A 998 37.53 5.13 37.95
CA ILE A 998 38.62 4.22 37.55
C ILE A 998 38.11 3.18 36.53
N ILE A 999 36.91 2.62 36.74
CA ILE A 999 36.30 1.65 35.83
C ILE A 999 35.84 2.33 34.53
N TYR A 1000 35.27 3.53 34.58
CA TYR A 1000 34.75 4.24 33.41
C TYR A 1000 35.76 4.36 32.25
N PRO A 1001 36.96 4.94 32.42
CA PRO A 1001 37.90 5.08 31.30
C PRO A 1001 38.36 3.73 30.74
N ILE A 1002 38.53 2.71 31.58
CA ILE A 1002 38.92 1.36 31.15
C ILE A 1002 37.81 0.70 30.34
N PHE A 1003 36.58 0.69 30.86
CA PHE A 1003 35.45 0.03 30.22
C PHE A 1003 34.97 0.81 28.98
N SER A 1004 35.06 2.14 29.00
CA SER A 1004 34.78 3.02 27.84
C SER A 1004 35.78 2.77 26.71
N ALA A 1005 37.07 2.64 27.02
CA ALA A 1005 38.07 2.28 26.02
C ALA A 1005 37.81 0.89 25.40
N VAL A 1006 37.39 -0.10 26.21
CA VAL A 1006 37.04 -1.45 25.73
C VAL A 1006 35.77 -1.45 24.86
N ASP A 1007 34.72 -0.72 25.25
CA ASP A 1007 33.48 -0.56 24.46
C ASP A 1007 33.77 0.12 23.12
N LEU A 1008 34.44 1.28 23.13
CA LEU A 1008 34.78 2.02 21.92
C LEU A 1008 35.74 1.24 21.00
N PHE A 1009 36.72 0.51 21.55
CA PHE A 1009 37.58 -0.37 20.77
C PHE A 1009 36.81 -1.54 20.15
N GLY A 1010 35.89 -2.15 20.90
CA GLY A 1010 34.99 -3.19 20.39
C GLY A 1010 34.10 -2.69 19.25
N ILE A 1011 33.52 -1.48 19.38
CA ILE A 1011 32.73 -0.86 18.31
C ILE A 1011 33.60 -0.57 17.07
N TYR A 1012 34.77 0.05 17.26
CA TYR A 1012 35.72 0.34 16.17
C TYR A 1012 36.16 -0.92 15.40
N GLN A 1013 36.54 -1.98 16.12
CA GLN A 1013 36.94 -3.25 15.49
C GLN A 1013 35.75 -3.99 14.86
N GLY A 1014 34.55 -3.89 15.44
CA GLY A 1014 33.32 -4.39 14.82
C GLY A 1014 33.05 -3.74 13.46
N LEU A 1015 33.11 -2.40 13.40
CA LEU A 1015 32.83 -1.62 12.18
C LEU A 1015 33.81 -1.89 11.04
N LYS A 1016 35.06 -2.29 11.32
CA LYS A 1016 36.02 -2.71 10.28
C LYS A 1016 35.59 -3.95 9.49
N HIS A 1017 34.82 -4.85 10.12
CA HIS A 1017 34.33 -6.09 9.50
C HIS A 1017 32.96 -5.91 8.79
N VAL A 1018 32.41 -4.69 8.76
CA VAL A 1018 31.16 -4.36 8.04
C VAL A 1018 31.52 -3.94 6.60
N HIS A 1019 31.37 -4.88 5.66
CA HIS A 1019 31.75 -4.68 4.25
C HIS A 1019 30.51 -4.27 3.43
N LEU A 1020 30.31 -2.96 3.25
CA LEU A 1020 29.13 -2.41 2.59
C LEU A 1020 29.22 -2.53 1.06
N GLN A 1021 28.26 -3.25 0.45
CA GLN A 1021 28.16 -3.45 -1.00
C GLN A 1021 27.50 -2.28 -1.74
N THR A 1022 26.83 -1.36 -1.03
CA THR A 1022 26.16 -0.20 -1.65
C THR A 1022 27.18 0.87 -2.00
N LEU A 1023 27.14 1.35 -3.25
CA LEU A 1023 28.00 2.44 -3.71
C LEU A 1023 27.54 3.77 -3.09
N THR A 1024 28.48 4.52 -2.54
CA THR A 1024 28.38 5.95 -2.24
C THR A 1024 29.42 6.67 -3.10
N LYS A 1025 29.34 8.01 -3.25
CA LYS A 1025 30.40 8.78 -3.94
C LYS A 1025 31.80 8.40 -3.44
N ASP A 1026 32.03 8.42 -2.13
CA ASP A 1026 33.35 8.14 -1.54
C ASP A 1026 33.84 6.70 -1.82
N ARG A 1027 32.98 5.68 -1.74
CA ARG A 1027 33.37 4.28 -2.08
C ARG A 1027 33.65 4.12 -3.57
N LEU A 1028 32.83 4.75 -4.42
CA LEU A 1028 33.01 4.72 -5.87
C LEU A 1028 34.28 5.47 -6.27
N GLU A 1029 34.61 6.59 -5.63
CA GLU A 1029 35.83 7.34 -5.89
C GLU A 1029 37.10 6.53 -5.52
N ILE A 1030 37.07 5.75 -4.45
CA ILE A 1030 38.13 4.76 -4.13
C ILE A 1030 38.25 3.73 -5.27
N ILE A 1031 37.14 3.07 -5.64
CA ILE A 1031 37.11 2.06 -6.72
C ILE A 1031 37.66 2.62 -8.04
N LEU A 1032 37.26 3.83 -8.41
CA LEU A 1032 37.68 4.49 -9.64
C LEU A 1032 39.17 4.86 -9.61
N ASN A 1033 39.71 5.29 -8.47
CA ASN A 1033 41.16 5.52 -8.34
C ASN A 1033 41.93 4.19 -8.49
N THR A 1034 41.51 3.11 -7.80
CA THR A 1034 42.15 1.79 -7.90
C THR A 1034 42.07 1.23 -9.33
N TRP A 1035 40.93 1.40 -10.02
CA TRP A 1035 40.79 1.07 -11.44
C TRP A 1035 41.81 1.82 -12.31
N ILE A 1036 41.87 3.14 -12.14
CA ILE A 1036 42.73 4.04 -12.92
C ILE A 1036 44.23 3.85 -12.64
N GLU A 1037 44.61 3.34 -11.47
CA GLU A 1037 46.01 3.10 -11.09
C GLU A 1037 46.47 1.65 -11.33
N SER A 1038 45.60 0.67 -11.08
CA SER A 1038 45.96 -0.76 -11.03
C SER A 1038 45.18 -1.66 -12.00
N GLY A 1039 44.17 -1.15 -12.71
CA GLY A 1039 43.44 -1.90 -13.76
C GLY A 1039 42.49 -2.99 -13.24
N TYR A 1040 42.08 -2.94 -11.96
CA TYR A 1040 41.11 -3.86 -11.37
C TYR A 1040 40.14 -3.13 -10.44
N VAL A 1041 38.93 -3.67 -10.29
CA VAL A 1041 37.96 -3.20 -9.28
C VAL A 1041 38.29 -3.85 -7.93
N PRO A 1042 38.49 -3.09 -6.83
CA PRO A 1042 38.71 -3.64 -5.50
C PRO A 1042 37.42 -4.26 -4.92
N SER A 1043 37.57 -5.28 -4.09
CA SER A 1043 36.44 -5.91 -3.41
C SER A 1043 35.86 -5.02 -2.31
N PRO A 1044 34.60 -5.25 -1.87
CA PRO A 1044 34.03 -4.57 -0.70
C PRO A 1044 34.86 -4.72 0.59
N ALA A 1045 35.72 -5.74 0.69
CA ALA A 1045 36.62 -5.94 1.83
C ALA A 1045 37.89 -5.07 1.77
N GLU A 1046 38.31 -4.64 0.58
CA GLU A 1046 39.46 -3.75 0.38
C GLU A 1046 39.05 -2.29 0.55
N VAL A 1047 37.98 -1.87 -0.14
CA VAL A 1047 37.38 -0.53 0.04
C VAL A 1047 36.98 -0.29 1.50
N SER A 1048 36.52 -1.33 2.22
CA SER A 1048 36.19 -1.25 3.66
C SER A 1048 37.39 -0.89 4.56
N LYS A 1049 38.63 -1.18 4.13
CA LYS A 1049 39.86 -0.81 4.86
C LYS A 1049 40.23 0.66 4.63
N GLU A 1050 40.00 1.16 3.42
CA GLU A 1050 40.39 2.51 2.99
C GLU A 1050 39.35 3.59 3.34
N GLU A 1051 38.06 3.24 3.35
CA GLU A 1051 36.92 4.12 3.72
C GLU A 1051 37.11 4.79 5.09
N GLY A 1052 37.81 4.14 6.01
CA GLY A 1052 38.11 4.62 7.36
C GLY A 1052 36.92 4.61 8.33
N VAL A 1053 37.23 4.80 9.61
CA VAL A 1053 36.23 4.89 10.71
C VAL A 1053 36.48 6.18 11.53
N ASP A 1054 37.32 7.08 11.02
CA ASP A 1054 37.85 8.21 11.78
C ASP A 1054 36.84 9.34 11.95
N PHE A 1055 37.08 10.17 12.97
CA PHE A 1055 36.18 11.23 13.39
C PHE A 1055 35.90 12.24 12.27
N LEU A 1056 34.73 12.91 12.35
CA LEU A 1056 34.14 13.74 11.28
C LEU A 1056 34.99 14.94 10.79
N TRP A 1057 36.13 15.22 11.42
CA TRP A 1057 37.00 16.36 11.10
C TRP A 1057 38.35 16.00 10.44
N SER A 1058 38.61 14.72 10.12
CA SER A 1058 39.89 14.27 9.55
C SER A 1058 39.78 13.60 8.16
N LYS A 1059 39.19 14.27 7.16
CA LYS A 1059 39.62 14.07 5.76
C LYS A 1059 40.86 14.93 5.48
N GLY A 1060 41.82 14.38 4.74
CA GLY A 1060 43.11 15.00 4.49
C GLY A 1060 43.08 16.22 3.57
N LYS A 1061 44.27 16.76 3.27
CA LYS A 1061 44.46 17.75 2.20
C LYS A 1061 44.52 17.04 0.83
N GLU A 1062 43.39 16.47 0.42
CA GLU A 1062 43.20 15.99 -0.96
C GLU A 1062 43.46 17.15 -1.95
N LEU A 1063 44.31 16.89 -2.95
CA LEU A 1063 44.57 17.79 -4.07
C LEU A 1063 43.51 17.53 -5.15
N TRP A 1064 42.94 18.59 -5.74
CA TRP A 1064 41.85 18.50 -6.71
C TRP A 1064 40.68 17.59 -6.25
N PRO A 1065 40.05 17.86 -5.08
CA PRO A 1065 38.92 17.05 -4.63
C PRO A 1065 37.75 17.16 -5.60
N ILE A 1066 37.07 16.03 -5.81
CA ILE A 1066 35.87 15.94 -6.66
C ILE A 1066 34.64 16.19 -5.78
N ARG A 1067 33.73 17.05 -6.24
CA ARG A 1067 32.42 17.35 -5.65
C ARG A 1067 31.32 17.01 -6.64
N ILE A 1068 30.16 16.58 -6.13
CA ILE A 1068 28.91 16.50 -6.90
C ILE A 1068 27.96 17.61 -6.43
N GLY A 1069 27.20 18.20 -7.36
CA GLY A 1069 26.08 19.11 -7.08
C GLY A 1069 26.14 20.41 -7.86
N CYS A 1070 25.34 21.40 -7.45
CA CYS A 1070 25.21 22.68 -8.17
C CYS A 1070 26.38 23.64 -7.93
N ILE A 1071 26.63 24.50 -8.91
CA ILE A 1071 27.65 25.56 -8.88
C ILE A 1071 27.31 26.62 -7.83
N ASN A 1072 28.29 27.04 -7.03
CA ASN A 1072 28.09 28.11 -6.05
C ASN A 1072 28.16 29.50 -6.69
N LEU A 1073 27.00 30.09 -7.04
CA LEU A 1073 26.88 31.44 -7.61
C LEU A 1073 27.49 32.57 -6.76
N LYS A 1074 27.85 32.32 -5.49
CA LYS A 1074 28.52 33.30 -4.60
C LYS A 1074 30.05 33.30 -4.71
N THR A 1075 30.65 32.43 -5.52
CA THR A 1075 32.07 32.50 -5.89
C THR A 1075 32.23 32.89 -7.36
N GLN A 1076 33.29 33.66 -7.65
CA GLN A 1076 33.58 34.12 -9.00
C GLN A 1076 33.86 32.92 -9.91
N MET A 1077 32.96 32.64 -10.85
CA MET A 1077 33.10 31.53 -11.78
C MET A 1077 34.33 31.69 -12.66
N SER A 1078 35.00 30.57 -12.96
CA SER A 1078 36.11 30.58 -13.91
C SER A 1078 35.59 30.64 -15.35
N LYS A 1079 36.33 31.29 -16.25
CA LYS A 1079 35.99 31.38 -17.67
C LYS A 1079 35.97 29.99 -18.34
N LEU A 1080 36.74 29.03 -17.84
CA LEU A 1080 36.69 27.62 -18.26
C LEU A 1080 35.37 26.96 -17.84
N SER A 1081 34.86 27.25 -16.64
CA SER A 1081 33.59 26.72 -16.15
C SER A 1081 32.40 27.25 -16.95
N MET A 1082 32.44 28.52 -17.36
CA MET A 1082 31.43 29.10 -18.27
C MET A 1082 31.42 28.40 -19.62
N MET A 1083 32.58 28.25 -20.27
CA MET A 1083 32.65 27.63 -21.60
C MET A 1083 32.36 26.12 -21.58
N ALA A 1084 32.62 25.42 -20.47
CA ALA A 1084 32.19 24.03 -20.30
C ALA A 1084 30.65 23.88 -20.30
N MET A 1085 29.93 24.78 -19.62
CA MET A 1085 28.46 24.80 -19.70
C MET A 1085 27.97 25.14 -21.11
N GLN A 1086 28.60 26.10 -21.80
CA GLN A 1086 28.27 26.45 -23.19
C GLN A 1086 28.53 25.34 -24.22
N HIS A 1087 29.29 24.30 -23.86
CA HIS A 1087 29.53 23.11 -24.69
C HIS A 1087 28.79 21.87 -24.18
N THR A 1088 27.94 21.99 -23.16
CA THR A 1088 27.09 20.89 -22.68
C THR A 1088 25.88 20.79 -23.61
N SER A 1089 25.67 19.63 -24.24
CA SER A 1089 24.61 19.44 -25.23
C SER A 1089 23.26 19.07 -24.59
N GLY A 1090 22.18 19.17 -25.37
CA GLY A 1090 20.85 18.69 -24.99
C GLY A 1090 20.78 17.17 -24.76
N ASP A 1091 21.81 16.41 -25.14
CA ASP A 1091 21.93 14.97 -24.95
C ASP A 1091 22.85 14.57 -23.78
N ASP A 1092 23.61 15.51 -23.21
CA ASP A 1092 24.47 15.23 -22.04
C ASP A 1092 23.63 15.17 -20.75
N TYR A 1093 23.81 14.08 -19.99
CA TYR A 1093 23.17 13.87 -18.67
C TYR A 1093 24.02 14.37 -17.49
N TYR A 1094 25.23 14.87 -17.75
CA TYR A 1094 26.10 15.48 -16.74
C TYR A 1094 27.13 16.40 -17.41
N PHE A 1095 27.74 17.31 -16.65
CA PHE A 1095 28.94 18.03 -17.08
C PHE A 1095 29.97 18.13 -15.95
N VAL A 1096 31.25 18.26 -16.32
CA VAL A 1096 32.36 18.44 -15.38
C VAL A 1096 33.00 19.81 -15.60
N CYS A 1097 33.19 20.58 -14.53
CA CYS A 1097 33.84 21.89 -14.57
C CYS A 1097 34.75 22.12 -13.36
N MET A 1098 35.49 23.23 -13.37
CA MET A 1098 36.36 23.62 -12.25
C MET A 1098 35.61 24.51 -11.25
N GLU A 1099 35.79 24.27 -9.95
CA GLU A 1099 35.25 25.10 -8.86
C GLU A 1099 36.37 25.65 -7.96
N ILE A 1100 36.17 26.88 -7.46
CA ILE A 1100 37.03 27.50 -6.44
C ILE A 1100 36.19 27.70 -5.17
N PHE A 1101 36.59 27.03 -4.10
CA PHE A 1101 35.92 27.08 -2.79
C PHE A 1101 36.92 27.50 -1.69
N HIS A 1102 36.41 27.83 -0.51
CA HIS A 1102 37.21 28.29 0.62
C HIS A 1102 37.16 27.24 1.75
N LYS A 1103 38.31 26.69 2.16
CA LYS A 1103 38.39 25.63 3.20
C LYS A 1103 39.00 26.18 4.49
N GLY A 1104 38.42 25.80 5.63
CA GLY A 1104 38.90 26.11 6.98
C GLY A 1104 38.62 27.54 7.47
N VAL A 1105 38.81 27.78 8.78
CA VAL A 1105 38.48 29.04 9.48
C VAL A 1105 39.21 30.26 8.89
N LYS A 1106 40.42 30.08 8.36
CA LYS A 1106 41.21 31.14 7.69
C LYS A 1106 40.84 31.37 6.21
N ARG A 1107 39.76 30.76 5.70
CA ARG A 1107 39.24 30.89 4.32
C ARG A 1107 40.32 30.81 3.23
N THR A 1108 41.21 29.82 3.29
CA THR A 1108 42.16 29.57 2.19
C THR A 1108 41.41 29.11 0.94
N LYS A 1109 41.63 29.77 -0.20
CA LYS A 1109 41.13 29.34 -1.51
C LYS A 1109 41.74 27.97 -1.86
N GLN A 1110 40.90 27.03 -2.28
CA GLN A 1110 41.29 25.73 -2.82
C GLN A 1110 40.50 25.50 -4.13
N GLN A 1111 41.18 24.91 -5.11
CA GLN A 1111 40.59 24.53 -6.39
C GLN A 1111 40.19 23.05 -6.35
N GLY A 1112 39.11 22.70 -7.06
CA GLY A 1112 38.60 21.34 -7.18
C GLY A 1112 37.78 21.13 -8.44
N ILE A 1113 37.30 19.90 -8.61
CA ILE A 1113 36.52 19.46 -9.77
C ILE A 1113 35.06 19.31 -9.32
N LEU A 1114 34.13 19.84 -10.10
CA LEU A 1114 32.69 19.79 -9.85
C LEU A 1114 32.01 19.00 -10.97
N LEU A 1115 31.32 17.93 -10.58
CA LEU A 1115 30.40 17.16 -11.42
C LEU A 1115 28.96 17.64 -11.15
N SER A 1116 28.33 18.25 -12.15
CA SER A 1116 26.91 18.58 -12.13
C SER A 1116 26.14 17.53 -12.92
N ILE A 1117 25.07 17.01 -12.34
CA ILE A 1117 24.27 15.91 -12.88
C ILE A 1117 22.90 16.45 -13.28
N ARG A 1118 22.38 16.04 -14.44
CA ARG A 1118 21.10 16.48 -14.97
C ARG A 1118 19.94 15.72 -14.32
N GLU A 1119 18.77 16.35 -14.27
CA GLU A 1119 17.51 15.64 -14.07
C GLU A 1119 17.32 14.52 -15.12
N GLY A 1120 16.77 13.38 -14.72
CA GLY A 1120 16.66 12.18 -15.55
C GLY A 1120 17.94 11.33 -15.72
N ALA A 1121 19.11 11.80 -15.26
CA ALA A 1121 20.36 11.04 -15.39
C ALA A 1121 20.34 9.68 -14.65
N SER A 1122 20.78 8.62 -15.32
CA SER A 1122 20.79 7.26 -14.78
C SER A 1122 22.00 7.01 -13.86
N THR A 1123 21.96 5.91 -13.10
CA THR A 1123 23.12 5.48 -12.29
C THR A 1123 24.38 5.23 -13.14
N ALA A 1124 24.24 4.84 -14.41
CA ALA A 1124 25.37 4.67 -15.33
C ALA A 1124 26.03 6.03 -15.67
N ASP A 1125 25.24 7.09 -15.83
CA ASP A 1125 25.74 8.45 -16.09
C ASP A 1125 26.48 9.03 -14.87
N VAL A 1126 26.01 8.70 -13.65
CA VAL A 1126 26.72 9.07 -12.41
C VAL A 1126 28.08 8.35 -12.30
N ILE A 1127 28.17 7.08 -12.71
CA ILE A 1127 29.46 6.36 -12.77
C ILE A 1127 30.35 6.97 -13.86
N MET A 1128 29.81 7.24 -15.06
CA MET A 1128 30.53 7.84 -16.18
C MET A 1128 31.14 9.20 -15.81
N GLY A 1129 30.33 10.10 -15.23
CA GLY A 1129 30.78 11.43 -14.84
C GLY A 1129 31.83 11.43 -13.73
N LEU A 1130 31.73 10.50 -12.76
CA LEU A 1130 32.77 10.32 -11.74
C LEU A 1130 34.05 9.70 -12.32
N LEU A 1131 33.95 8.73 -13.22
CA LEU A 1131 35.09 8.11 -13.92
C LEU A 1131 35.85 9.17 -14.75
N GLN A 1132 35.12 10.01 -15.50
CA GLN A 1132 35.70 11.14 -16.23
C GLN A 1132 36.36 12.16 -15.27
N ALA A 1133 35.70 12.52 -14.16
CA ALA A 1133 36.29 13.42 -13.16
C ALA A 1133 37.58 12.87 -12.53
N CYS A 1134 37.67 11.56 -12.30
CA CYS A 1134 38.90 10.91 -11.82
C CYS A 1134 40.02 10.89 -12.88
N TYR A 1135 39.71 10.71 -14.17
CA TYR A 1135 40.69 10.86 -15.25
C TYR A 1135 41.22 12.30 -15.36
N ILE A 1136 40.33 13.30 -15.30
CA ILE A 1136 40.69 14.73 -15.27
C ILE A 1136 41.62 15.01 -14.08
N ARG A 1137 41.30 14.48 -12.88
CA ARG A 1137 42.18 14.60 -11.70
C ARG A 1137 43.58 14.02 -11.95
N LYS A 1138 43.68 12.84 -12.57
CA LYS A 1138 44.98 12.22 -12.90
C LYS A 1138 45.78 13.09 -13.87
N ALA A 1139 45.15 13.63 -14.92
CA ALA A 1139 45.79 14.54 -15.86
C ALA A 1139 46.29 15.85 -15.19
N LEU A 1140 45.48 16.43 -14.31
CA LEU A 1140 45.84 17.62 -13.52
C LEU A 1140 47.02 17.36 -12.56
N LEU A 1141 47.09 16.18 -11.95
CA LEU A 1141 48.19 15.80 -11.06
C LEU A 1141 49.51 15.57 -11.82
N VAL A 1142 49.46 14.97 -13.03
CA VAL A 1142 50.66 14.74 -13.87
C VAL A 1142 51.33 16.05 -14.30
N ARG A 1143 50.56 17.10 -14.63
CA ARG A 1143 51.08 18.43 -15.02
C ARG A 1143 50.91 19.49 -13.91
N ARG A 1144 50.88 19.10 -12.63
CA ARG A 1144 50.45 19.95 -11.50
C ARG A 1144 51.03 21.37 -11.49
N SER A 1145 52.35 21.52 -11.60
CA SER A 1145 53.02 22.84 -11.52
C SER A 1145 52.73 23.75 -12.72
N TRP A 1146 52.35 23.19 -13.86
CA TRP A 1146 51.92 23.93 -15.05
C TRP A 1146 50.48 24.43 -14.87
N TRP A 1147 49.57 23.56 -14.43
CA TRP A 1147 48.17 23.92 -14.16
C TRP A 1147 48.03 24.94 -13.02
N GLU A 1148 48.69 24.72 -11.87
CA GLU A 1148 48.65 25.66 -10.75
C GLU A 1148 49.17 27.06 -11.14
N LYS A 1149 50.21 27.14 -12.00
CA LYS A 1149 50.77 28.40 -12.48
C LYS A 1149 49.87 29.10 -13.50
N ASN A 1150 49.33 28.36 -14.47
CA ASN A 1150 48.60 28.93 -15.60
C ASN A 1150 47.13 29.24 -15.30
N ILE A 1151 46.49 28.54 -14.35
CA ILE A 1151 45.13 28.85 -13.89
C ILE A 1151 45.12 30.10 -12.98
N LEU A 1152 46.23 30.40 -12.30
CA LEU A 1152 46.36 31.58 -11.42
C LEU A 1152 47.02 32.80 -12.12
N GLY A 1153 47.87 32.59 -13.13
CA GLY A 1153 48.58 33.65 -13.86
C GLY A 1153 47.79 34.22 -15.03
N GLY A 1154 46.87 35.16 -14.75
CA GLY A 1154 45.96 35.72 -15.75
C GLY A 1154 46.57 36.73 -16.75
N ASN A 1155 47.51 36.31 -17.61
CA ASN A 1155 47.97 37.06 -18.79
C ASN A 1155 48.12 36.15 -20.03
N ASP A 1156 47.61 36.62 -21.17
CA ASP A 1156 47.89 36.34 -22.60
C ASP A 1156 48.04 34.90 -23.15
N SER A 1157 48.22 33.87 -22.34
CA SER A 1157 48.31 32.47 -22.79
C SER A 1157 46.96 31.72 -22.82
N PHE A 1158 45.85 32.42 -22.55
CA PHE A 1158 44.54 31.84 -22.24
C PHE A 1158 44.02 30.84 -23.29
N ASN A 1159 44.24 31.08 -24.58
CA ASN A 1159 43.79 30.18 -25.65
C ASN A 1159 44.58 28.86 -25.68
N SER A 1160 45.84 28.86 -25.25
CA SER A 1160 46.65 27.64 -25.16
C SER A 1160 46.19 26.77 -23.99
N VAL A 1161 45.97 27.38 -22.82
CA VAL A 1161 45.43 26.72 -21.62
C VAL A 1161 44.01 26.19 -21.86
N PHE A 1162 43.20 26.92 -22.64
CA PHE A 1162 41.87 26.50 -23.06
C PHE A 1162 41.92 25.24 -23.94
N ASN A 1163 42.77 25.20 -24.96
CA ASN A 1163 42.91 24.05 -25.84
C ASN A 1163 43.43 22.81 -25.08
N GLU A 1164 44.42 22.95 -24.19
CA GLU A 1164 44.86 21.83 -23.33
C GLU A 1164 43.75 21.37 -22.37
N TRP A 1165 42.90 22.27 -21.85
CA TRP A 1165 41.77 21.89 -21.00
C TRP A 1165 40.70 21.11 -21.76
N PHE A 1166 40.34 21.56 -22.97
CA PHE A 1166 39.37 20.84 -23.81
C PHE A 1166 39.90 19.47 -24.25
N GLN A 1167 41.19 19.35 -24.59
CA GLN A 1167 41.79 18.05 -24.88
C GLN A 1167 41.72 17.11 -23.66
N VAL A 1168 42.07 17.59 -22.46
CA VAL A 1168 41.98 16.78 -21.22
C VAL A 1168 40.54 16.37 -20.90
N MET A 1169 39.56 17.25 -21.12
CA MET A 1169 38.14 16.95 -20.94
C MET A 1169 37.66 15.82 -21.86
N GLU A 1170 38.01 15.90 -23.14
CA GLU A 1170 37.55 14.97 -24.18
C GLU A 1170 38.31 13.63 -24.15
N ASP A 1171 39.64 13.64 -23.99
CA ASP A 1171 40.44 12.43 -23.74
C ASP A 1171 39.90 11.65 -22.52
N SER A 1172 39.46 12.37 -21.48
CA SER A 1172 38.85 11.78 -20.30
C SER A 1172 37.43 11.26 -20.54
N LYS A 1173 36.63 11.91 -21.42
CA LYS A 1173 35.29 11.44 -21.82
C LYS A 1173 35.41 10.12 -22.56
N GLN A 1174 36.31 10.04 -23.53
CA GLN A 1174 36.57 8.84 -24.33
C GLN A 1174 37.17 7.70 -23.49
N CYS A 1175 38.08 7.99 -22.57
CA CYS A 1175 38.58 6.98 -21.62
C CYS A 1175 37.48 6.46 -20.69
N ALA A 1176 36.60 7.33 -20.18
CA ALA A 1176 35.47 6.89 -19.35
C ALA A 1176 34.49 6.01 -20.15
N GLN A 1177 34.12 6.42 -21.36
CA GLN A 1177 33.21 5.68 -22.24
C GLN A 1177 33.72 4.28 -22.59
N ARG A 1178 35.01 4.14 -22.91
CA ARG A 1178 35.64 2.85 -23.21
C ARG A 1178 35.66 1.92 -21.99
N ASP A 1179 35.97 2.46 -20.81
CA ASP A 1179 36.23 1.66 -19.61
C ASP A 1179 34.94 1.30 -18.83
N LEU A 1180 33.86 2.08 -18.97
CA LEU A 1180 32.62 1.92 -18.19
C LEU A 1180 31.99 0.52 -18.27
N SER A 1181 32.00 -0.12 -19.43
CA SER A 1181 31.40 -1.46 -19.63
C SER A 1181 32.15 -2.51 -18.80
N VAL A 1182 33.47 -2.57 -18.94
CA VAL A 1182 34.34 -3.50 -18.20
C VAL A 1182 34.32 -3.21 -16.70
N LEU A 1183 34.28 -1.93 -16.31
CA LEU A 1183 34.15 -1.50 -14.92
C LEU A 1183 32.84 -2.01 -14.30
N ASN A 1184 31.72 -1.85 -15.00
CA ASN A 1184 30.40 -2.30 -14.53
C ASN A 1184 30.29 -3.84 -14.44
N GLU A 1185 30.88 -4.58 -15.39
CA GLU A 1185 30.96 -6.04 -15.31
C GLU A 1185 31.79 -6.51 -14.10
N GLN A 1186 32.96 -5.89 -13.84
CA GLN A 1186 33.78 -6.24 -12.68
C GLN A 1186 33.11 -5.84 -11.34
N LEU A 1187 32.46 -4.67 -11.28
CA LEU A 1187 31.66 -4.25 -10.13
C LEU A 1187 30.58 -5.29 -9.79
N LEU A 1188 29.79 -5.71 -10.78
CA LEU A 1188 28.77 -6.75 -10.63
C LEU A 1188 29.37 -8.10 -10.23
N GLY A 1189 30.47 -8.52 -10.88
CA GLY A 1189 31.17 -9.78 -10.59
C GLY A 1189 31.74 -9.88 -9.17
N LEU A 1190 32.06 -8.74 -8.54
CA LEU A 1190 32.51 -8.64 -7.14
C LEU A 1190 31.38 -8.37 -6.15
N GLY A 1191 30.12 -8.33 -6.60
CA GLY A 1191 28.94 -8.16 -5.76
C GLY A 1191 28.72 -6.73 -5.26
N TRP A 1192 29.16 -5.71 -6.00
CA TRP A 1192 28.77 -4.32 -5.77
C TRP A 1192 27.35 -4.05 -6.26
N ALA A 1193 26.56 -3.30 -5.49
CA ALA A 1193 25.20 -2.94 -5.85
C ALA A 1193 25.17 -1.74 -6.82
N THR A 1194 25.45 -1.99 -8.10
CA THR A 1194 25.58 -0.95 -9.14
C THR A 1194 24.27 -0.28 -9.57
N LYS A 1195 23.11 -0.82 -9.18
CA LYS A 1195 21.81 -0.27 -9.62
C LYS A 1195 21.52 1.13 -9.08
N ASN A 1196 21.89 1.41 -7.82
CA ASN A 1196 21.65 2.69 -7.15
C ASN A 1196 22.93 3.18 -6.46
N ILE A 1197 23.28 4.46 -6.65
CA ILE A 1197 24.34 5.12 -5.87
C ILE A 1197 23.71 6.02 -4.81
N LEU A 1198 24.15 5.84 -3.56
CA LEU A 1198 23.75 6.69 -2.43
C LEU A 1198 24.54 8.01 -2.45
N LEU A 1199 23.83 9.09 -2.75
CA LEU A 1199 24.30 10.48 -2.75
C LEU A 1199 23.65 11.23 -1.58
N SER A 1200 24.39 12.14 -0.93
CA SER A 1200 23.83 13.02 0.11
C SER A 1200 22.94 14.11 -0.50
N THR A 1201 22.13 14.79 0.32
CA THR A 1201 21.23 15.87 -0.15
C THR A 1201 21.95 16.98 -0.95
N GLN A 1202 23.23 17.24 -0.69
CA GLN A 1202 24.03 18.22 -1.45
C GLN A 1202 24.52 17.71 -2.82
N GLU A 1203 24.60 16.38 -2.97
CA GLU A 1203 25.07 15.66 -4.16
C GLU A 1203 23.89 15.12 -5.00
N GLN A 1204 22.70 15.04 -4.39
CA GLN A 1204 21.41 14.79 -5.05
C GLN A 1204 20.92 15.98 -5.87
N ALA A 1205 21.46 17.19 -5.64
CA ALA A 1205 21.13 18.37 -6.42
C ALA A 1205 21.33 18.12 -7.93
N ARG A 1206 20.36 18.54 -8.74
CA ARG A 1206 20.34 18.39 -10.20
C ARG A 1206 20.24 19.75 -10.88
N TYR A 1207 20.65 19.78 -12.15
CA TYR A 1207 20.28 20.86 -13.07
C TYR A 1207 19.26 20.33 -14.08
N SER A 1208 18.36 21.20 -14.50
CA SER A 1208 17.53 21.02 -15.69
C SER A 1208 17.98 22.04 -16.73
N PHE A 1209 17.65 21.79 -18.00
CA PHE A 1209 17.54 22.87 -18.97
C PHE A 1209 16.14 23.47 -18.81
N VAL A 1210 16.04 24.79 -18.87
CA VAL A 1210 14.78 25.50 -19.12
C VAL A 1210 14.79 25.81 -20.62
N ASP A 1211 13.68 25.59 -21.30
CA ASP A 1211 13.55 25.90 -22.73
C ASP A 1211 13.31 27.41 -22.93
N ASP A 1212 14.41 28.18 -22.95
CA ASP A 1212 14.54 29.61 -23.32
C ASP A 1212 15.92 29.88 -23.98
#